data_AF-A0A0G0UDR1-F1
#
_entry.id   AF-A0A0G0UDR1-F1
#
_cell.length_a   1.000
_cell.length_b   1.000
_cell.length_c   1.000
_cell.angle_alpha   90.00
_cell.angle_beta   90.00
_cell.angle_gamma   90.00
#
_symmetry.space_group_name_H-M   'P 1'
#
loop_
_entity.id
_entity.type
_entity.pdbx_description
1 polymer ?
#
loop_
_entity_poly.entity_id
_entity_poly.type
_entity_poly.pdbx_seq_one_letter_code
_entity_poly.pdbx_strand_id
1 'polypeptide(L)'
;MWKRKQILMNKILLSCFLFGQIFFFIPGNALAKNEHKSFVRTSNYFLLSGTALENPETIETLSHFDLLILPAEAQIFNQDFFEDVRKRNPDVLILAYVPTVSYNNLYWSDTLHIQLKHGIKNTWWLKDQNGTIQTIWPDTSALNLSSDWATYLANFVIDNILSTDLWDGIFYDEVGDTISWVGSVDTDNNHRSDNPASADDSWKKGYIQLLSQTRANMKPDDLIVINGSSTKEYQPFINGRMFESFPTPWEGDGTWTTVTNQYLDLETRVRKSPLFIVNGNTNNTGDQTNYRAVRFGLASTLLGNGYFGFDFGTKSHAQLWQYDEYGAFLGDPKGTREDVLFPENKYLKKSVWERDFSNGKVLVNATDTIQTVRLDGEYEKLHGTQDPIVNNGAIISRVTLNAKDGLLLLRPLENVSNASFVNGTFTRVFNGTGQTKRTGFFAYDARYRGGQQIVHTDLDANGSKETIVADQTHVTIYEEDGTQMTSFYPYSNTYKNGINIAVGDLNGDGRAEIVTGTENGGGPHVRIFNKDGFLIHPGFFAYDEQFRGGVHVAIGDINGDHINEIITGAGKGGGPHVRVFTKDGTAISPGFFAYDEEFHGGVHVSAGDVNGDGIDEIITGAGKGGGPHVRVFDERGNIKNQFFAFDPTETQGVEIACSDVDGDGIDEILGLTSNVFTLSSESLGNP
;
A
#
# COMPACT_ATOMS: atom_id res chain seq x y z
N MET A 1 72.87 35.54 -1.66
CA MET A 1 72.92 36.06 -3.05
C MET A 1 73.51 34.91 -3.86
N TRP A 2 72.83 34.25 -4.79
CA TRP A 2 71.91 34.76 -5.80
C TRP A 2 70.44 34.42 -5.51
N LYS A 3 69.62 35.47 -5.53
CA LYS A 3 68.16 35.48 -5.39
C LYS A 3 67.60 36.07 -6.69
N ARG A 4 66.40 35.60 -7.05
CA ARG A 4 65.33 36.20 -7.90
C ARG A 4 65.05 35.34 -9.15
N LYS A 5 63.94 34.60 -9.14
CA LYS A 5 62.55 35.03 -9.47
C LYS A 5 62.37 35.28 -10.97
N GLN A 6 61.72 34.36 -11.68
CA GLN A 6 60.42 34.55 -12.34
C GLN A 6 60.16 33.45 -13.39
N ILE A 7 58.98 32.83 -13.28
CA ILE A 7 58.02 32.55 -14.36
C ILE A 7 58.50 31.64 -15.51
N LEU A 8 57.97 30.40 -15.55
CA LEU A 8 57.07 29.87 -16.60
C LEU A 8 57.17 28.32 -16.67
N MET A 9 56.02 27.65 -16.83
CA MET A 9 55.81 26.21 -17.05
C MET A 9 55.80 25.27 -15.83
N ASN A 10 54.74 25.44 -15.03
CA ASN A 10 54.03 24.35 -14.36
C ASN A 10 52.93 23.84 -15.31
N LYS A 11 52.97 22.57 -15.75
CA LYS A 11 51.77 21.82 -16.14
C LYS A 11 51.93 20.32 -15.86
N ILE A 12 51.15 19.89 -14.87
CA ILE A 12 50.53 18.57 -14.67
C ILE A 12 51.46 17.47 -14.13
N LEU A 13 51.55 17.40 -12.80
CA LEU A 13 51.50 16.17 -11.98
C LEU A 13 51.87 16.51 -10.52
N LEU A 14 50.94 17.09 -9.76
CA LEU A 14 50.87 16.94 -8.29
C LEU A 14 49.56 17.54 -7.78
N SER A 15 48.57 16.68 -7.53
CA SER A 15 47.36 17.03 -6.78
C SER A 15 46.72 15.75 -6.24
N CYS A 16 47.30 15.19 -5.17
CA CYS A 16 46.59 14.27 -4.30
C CYS A 16 46.02 15.10 -3.15
N PHE A 17 44.70 15.30 -3.23
CA PHE A 17 43.88 16.10 -2.35
C PHE A 17 43.93 15.57 -0.91
N LEU A 18 44.32 16.45 0.00
CA LEU A 18 44.03 16.36 1.42
C LEU A 18 42.68 17.07 1.63
N PHE A 19 41.59 16.31 1.74
CA PHE A 19 40.31 16.83 2.24
C PHE A 19 39.74 15.81 3.23
N GLY A 20 39.51 16.27 4.45
CA GLY A 20 39.03 15.45 5.55
C GLY A 20 37.63 14.92 5.29
N GLN A 21 37.47 13.60 5.42
CA GLN A 21 36.17 13.00 5.63
C GLN A 21 35.87 13.04 7.13
N ILE A 22 35.16 14.08 7.55
CA ILE A 22 34.30 14.01 8.73
C ILE A 22 33.14 13.11 8.30
N PHE A 23 33.15 11.86 8.76
CA PHE A 23 31.96 11.02 8.71
C PHE A 23 30.89 11.68 9.60
N PHE A 24 29.96 12.40 8.99
CA PHE A 24 28.64 12.55 9.59
C PHE A 24 27.99 11.18 9.56
N PHE A 25 27.99 10.49 10.70
CA PHE A 25 27.01 9.45 10.96
C PHE A 25 25.63 10.12 10.95
N ILE A 26 24.94 10.02 9.82
CA ILE A 26 23.48 10.14 9.80
C ILE A 26 22.99 8.76 10.24
N PRO A 27 22.35 8.60 11.42
CA PRO A 27 21.65 7.37 11.70
C PRO A 27 20.39 7.37 10.83
N GLY A 28 20.53 6.86 9.61
CA GLY A 28 19.39 6.39 8.84
C GLY A 28 18.97 5.05 9.41
N ASN A 29 18.14 5.07 10.46
CA ASN A 29 17.29 3.91 10.74
C ASN A 29 16.21 3.92 9.66
N ALA A 30 16.54 3.38 8.48
CA ALA A 30 15.53 2.77 7.65
C ALA A 30 15.14 1.48 8.38
N LEU A 31 14.03 1.54 9.13
CA LEU A 31 13.21 0.34 9.25
C LEU A 31 12.99 -0.12 7.82
N ALA A 32 13.45 -1.33 7.48
CA ALA A 32 13.13 -1.96 6.22
C ALA A 32 11.60 -2.11 6.18
N LYS A 33 10.93 -1.10 5.63
CA LYS A 33 9.52 -1.12 5.28
C LYS A 33 9.43 -1.91 3.98
N ASN A 34 8.56 -2.92 3.93
CA ASN A 34 8.28 -3.69 2.72
C ASN A 34 8.20 -2.78 1.49
N GLU A 35 8.83 -3.22 0.39
CA GLU A 35 8.95 -2.48 -0.87
C GLU A 35 7.60 -2.32 -1.63
N HIS A 36 6.51 -2.89 -1.11
CA HIS A 36 5.17 -2.95 -1.72
C HIS A 36 4.20 -1.87 -1.20
N LYS A 37 4.62 -0.62 -0.99
CA LYS A 37 3.71 0.40 -0.42
C LYS A 37 3.03 1.24 -1.51
N SER A 38 1.69 1.20 -1.51
CA SER A 38 0.78 2.03 -2.32
C SER A 38 1.00 3.55 -2.21
N PHE A 39 1.85 3.98 -1.27
CA PHE A 39 2.05 5.33 -0.75
C PHE A 39 0.80 5.97 -0.13
N VAL A 40 -0.41 5.61 -0.57
CA VAL A 40 -1.66 5.98 0.07
C VAL A 40 -1.67 5.45 1.50
N ARG A 41 -1.41 6.34 2.45
CA ARG A 41 -1.36 6.03 3.87
C ARG A 41 -2.66 6.44 4.53
N THR A 42 -3.27 5.51 5.24
CA THR A 42 -4.58 5.68 5.85
C THR A 42 -4.47 5.63 7.37
N SER A 43 -5.34 6.36 8.03
CA SER A 43 -5.46 6.35 9.49
C SER A 43 -6.91 6.18 9.89
N ASN A 44 -7.15 5.39 10.94
CA ASN A 44 -8.45 5.32 11.58
C ASN A 44 -8.36 5.84 13.02
N TYR A 45 -9.19 6.84 13.31
CA TYR A 45 -9.41 7.36 14.64
C TYR A 45 -10.62 6.64 15.22
N PHE A 46 -10.37 5.54 15.95
CA PHE A 46 -11.42 4.63 16.44
C PHE A 46 -11.49 4.65 17.96
N LEU A 47 -12.33 5.51 18.53
CA LEU A 47 -12.49 5.73 19.97
C LEU A 47 -13.77 5.11 20.55
N LEU A 48 -13.90 3.78 20.44
CA LEU A 48 -14.98 3.05 21.12
C LEU A 48 -14.40 2.23 22.29
N SER A 49 -14.88 2.50 23.50
CA SER A 49 -14.49 1.80 24.72
C SER A 49 -15.08 0.38 24.80
N GLY A 50 -14.52 -0.48 25.66
CA GLY A 50 -15.04 -1.82 25.94
C GLY A 50 -14.47 -2.88 25.00
N THR A 51 -15.25 -3.91 24.68
CA THR A 51 -14.81 -5.10 23.93
C THR A 51 -15.06 -4.99 22.42
N ALA A 52 -15.26 -3.78 21.89
CA ALA A 52 -15.65 -3.60 20.49
C ALA A 52 -14.54 -4.00 19.51
N LEU A 53 -13.28 -3.84 19.92
CA LEU A 53 -12.12 -4.23 19.11
C LEU A 53 -12.00 -5.75 18.96
N GLU A 54 -12.56 -6.55 19.87
CA GLU A 54 -12.56 -8.02 19.79
C GLU A 54 -13.54 -8.60 18.76
N ASN A 55 -14.32 -7.75 18.07
CA ASN A 55 -15.17 -8.23 16.97
C ASN A 55 -14.29 -8.60 15.76
N PRO A 56 -14.38 -9.82 15.20
CA PRO A 56 -13.59 -10.23 14.04
C PRO A 56 -13.68 -9.27 12.85
N GLU A 57 -14.86 -8.72 12.56
CA GLU A 57 -15.07 -7.75 11.47
C GLU A 57 -14.34 -6.43 11.75
N THR A 58 -14.25 -6.03 13.03
CA THR A 58 -13.50 -4.84 13.44
C THR A 58 -12.00 -5.06 13.30
N ILE A 59 -11.48 -6.23 13.71
CA ILE A 59 -10.07 -6.60 13.51
C ILE A 59 -9.71 -6.60 12.02
N GLU A 60 -10.53 -7.26 11.21
CA GLU A 60 -10.35 -7.32 9.76
C GLU A 60 -10.34 -5.90 9.18
N THR A 61 -11.36 -5.10 9.45
CA THR A 61 -11.47 -3.75 8.88
C THR A 61 -10.32 -2.84 9.32
N LEU A 62 -9.98 -2.84 10.61
CA LEU A 62 -8.90 -2.01 11.15
C LEU A 62 -7.51 -2.46 10.68
N SER A 63 -7.33 -3.74 10.33
CA SER A 63 -6.06 -4.23 9.79
C SER A 63 -5.70 -3.63 8.43
N HIS A 64 -6.67 -3.12 7.66
CA HIS A 64 -6.42 -2.44 6.39
C HIS A 64 -5.87 -1.00 6.54
N PHE A 65 -5.81 -0.44 7.75
CA PHE A 65 -5.28 0.90 7.98
C PHE A 65 -3.80 0.87 8.37
N ASP A 66 -3.03 1.88 7.96
CA ASP A 66 -1.61 1.99 8.33
C ASP A 66 -1.38 2.56 9.73
N LEU A 67 -2.36 3.31 10.25
CA LEU A 67 -2.28 3.98 11.54
C LEU A 67 -3.62 3.91 12.29
N LEU A 68 -3.59 3.39 13.50
CA LEU A 68 -4.73 3.31 14.40
C LEU A 68 -4.51 4.22 15.61
N ILE A 69 -5.54 4.97 15.97
CA ILE A 69 -5.59 5.74 17.22
C ILE A 69 -6.75 5.20 18.03
N LEU A 70 -6.42 4.57 19.16
CA LEU A 70 -7.37 3.79 19.97
C LEU A 70 -7.41 4.31 21.42
N PRO A 71 -8.51 4.13 22.17
CA PRO A 71 -8.57 4.48 23.58
C PRO A 71 -7.49 3.74 24.37
N ALA A 72 -6.79 4.43 25.28
CA ALA A 72 -5.72 3.81 26.06
C ALA A 72 -6.20 2.60 26.88
N GLU A 73 -7.47 2.57 27.29
CA GLU A 73 -8.09 1.44 27.98
C GLU A 73 -8.26 0.18 27.09
N ALA A 74 -8.00 0.27 25.78
CA ALA A 74 -7.99 -0.90 24.90
C ALA A 74 -7.03 -1.99 25.41
N GLN A 75 -5.91 -1.61 26.02
CA GLN A 75 -4.95 -2.56 26.63
C GLN A 75 -5.52 -3.36 27.81
N ILE A 76 -6.63 -2.92 28.39
CA ILE A 76 -7.31 -3.59 29.50
C ILE A 76 -8.34 -4.58 28.99
N PHE A 77 -9.11 -4.19 27.97
CA PHE A 77 -10.27 -4.96 27.49
C PHE A 77 -9.98 -5.80 26.24
N ASN A 78 -8.97 -5.45 25.45
CA ASN A 78 -8.74 -5.99 24.12
C ASN A 78 -7.25 -6.34 23.89
N GLN A 79 -6.71 -7.23 24.73
CA GLN A 79 -5.28 -7.58 24.63
C GLN A 79 -4.97 -8.39 23.36
N ASP A 80 -5.87 -9.31 22.99
CA ASP A 80 -5.69 -10.20 21.84
C ASP A 80 -5.76 -9.42 20.51
N PHE A 81 -6.56 -8.34 20.46
CA PHE A 81 -6.63 -7.42 19.32
C PHE A 81 -5.25 -6.99 18.79
N PHE A 82 -4.31 -6.62 19.67
CA PHE A 82 -3.00 -6.11 19.25
C PHE A 82 -2.15 -7.16 18.52
N GLU A 83 -2.26 -8.42 18.93
CA GLU A 83 -1.58 -9.52 18.26
C GLU A 83 -2.26 -9.82 16.92
N ASP A 84 -3.60 -9.91 16.93
CA ASP A 84 -4.37 -10.31 15.75
C ASP A 84 -4.36 -9.28 14.63
N VAL A 85 -4.40 -7.98 14.97
CA VAL A 85 -4.27 -6.92 13.96
C VAL A 85 -2.86 -6.91 13.35
N ARG A 86 -1.81 -7.16 14.15
CA ARG A 86 -0.41 -7.20 13.67
C ARG A 86 -0.08 -8.47 12.89
N LYS A 87 -0.77 -9.58 13.13
CA LYS A 87 -0.67 -10.77 12.26
C LYS A 87 -1.16 -10.47 10.85
N ARG A 88 -2.22 -9.66 10.72
CA ARG A 88 -2.81 -9.27 9.43
C ARG A 88 -2.07 -8.12 8.77
N ASN A 89 -1.62 -7.14 9.57
CA ASN A 89 -0.83 -6.01 9.10
C ASN A 89 0.36 -5.79 10.04
N PRO A 90 1.52 -6.41 9.74
CA PRO A 90 2.73 -6.28 10.57
C PRO A 90 3.28 -4.85 10.64
N ASP A 91 2.90 -3.99 9.70
CA ASP A 91 3.38 -2.61 9.57
C ASP A 91 2.46 -1.57 10.24
N VAL A 92 1.32 -2.00 10.81
CA VAL A 92 0.35 -1.09 11.44
C VAL A 92 0.97 -0.37 12.63
N LEU A 93 0.81 0.96 12.66
CA LEU A 93 1.16 1.78 13.81
C LEU A 93 -0.06 1.94 14.72
N ILE A 94 0.09 1.73 16.03
CA ILE A 94 -1.00 1.86 16.99
C ILE A 94 -0.63 2.86 18.08
N LEU A 95 -1.38 3.96 18.17
CA LEU A 95 -1.16 5.03 19.14
C LEU A 95 -2.27 5.06 20.19
N ALA A 96 -1.88 5.19 21.46
CA ALA A 96 -2.82 5.35 22.56
C ALA A 96 -3.36 6.79 22.60
N TYR A 97 -4.68 6.93 22.51
CA TYR A 97 -5.38 8.19 22.71
C TYR A 97 -5.38 8.59 24.18
N VAL A 98 -4.84 9.77 24.48
CA VAL A 98 -4.80 10.34 25.83
C VAL A 98 -5.18 11.83 25.77
N PRO A 99 -6.34 12.24 26.32
CA PRO A 99 -6.64 13.66 26.45
C PRO A 99 -5.75 14.27 27.53
N THR A 100 -5.24 15.46 27.26
CA THR A 100 -4.18 16.06 28.10
C THR A 100 -4.71 16.87 29.28
N VAL A 101 -5.93 17.40 29.16
CA VAL A 101 -6.45 18.40 30.10
C VAL A 101 -7.85 18.10 30.60
N SER A 102 -8.53 17.06 30.09
CA SER A 102 -9.86 16.68 30.53
C SER A 102 -9.87 15.33 31.24
N TYR A 103 -10.47 15.30 32.44
CA TYR A 103 -10.87 14.05 33.08
C TYR A 103 -12.36 13.78 32.83
N ASN A 104 -12.69 12.67 32.17
CA ASN A 104 -14.07 12.29 31.91
C ASN A 104 -14.73 11.69 33.17
N ASN A 105 -15.79 12.33 33.67
CA ASN A 105 -16.44 11.91 34.91
C ASN A 105 -17.51 10.82 34.74
N LEU A 106 -17.92 10.52 33.50
CA LEU A 106 -19.04 9.63 33.21
C LEU A 106 -18.60 8.22 32.83
N TYR A 107 -17.62 8.10 31.92
CA TYR A 107 -17.35 6.82 31.24
C TYR A 107 -16.08 6.12 31.71
N TRP A 108 -15.10 6.86 32.25
CA TRP A 108 -13.83 6.31 32.72
C TRP A 108 -13.97 5.60 34.07
N SER A 109 -14.33 4.33 33.96
CA SER A 109 -14.55 3.40 35.08
C SER A 109 -13.67 2.15 35.02
N ASP A 110 -12.79 2.07 34.02
CA ASP A 110 -11.80 1.01 33.89
C ASP A 110 -10.62 1.21 34.87
N THR A 111 -9.82 0.16 35.04
CA THR A 111 -8.72 0.14 36.01
C THR A 111 -7.63 1.15 35.69
N LEU A 112 -7.34 1.43 34.41
CA LEU A 112 -6.30 2.37 34.01
C LEU A 112 -6.69 3.80 34.43
N HIS A 113 -7.90 4.23 34.08
CA HIS A 113 -8.35 5.58 34.43
C HIS A 113 -8.66 5.74 35.93
N ILE A 114 -9.11 4.68 36.62
CA ILE A 114 -9.23 4.68 38.08
C ILE A 114 -7.85 4.91 38.72
N GLN A 115 -6.80 4.24 38.23
CA GLN A 115 -5.44 4.43 38.72
C GLN A 115 -4.94 5.85 38.42
N LEU A 116 -5.19 6.37 37.21
CA LEU A 116 -4.86 7.76 36.84
C LEU A 116 -5.49 8.74 37.83
N LYS A 117 -6.82 8.61 38.06
CA LYS A 117 -7.58 9.48 38.98
C LYS A 117 -7.05 9.45 40.39
N HIS A 118 -6.64 8.29 40.89
CA HIS A 118 -6.15 8.14 42.26
C HIS A 118 -4.91 8.99 42.54
N GLY A 119 -4.04 9.18 41.55
CA GLY A 119 -2.87 10.05 41.70
C GLY A 119 -3.13 11.54 41.48
N ILE A 120 -4.30 11.95 40.97
CA ILE A 120 -4.65 13.35 40.75
C ILE A 120 -4.87 14.06 42.10
N LYS A 121 -4.11 15.14 42.33
CA LYS A 121 -4.25 15.98 43.53
C LYS A 121 -5.29 17.07 43.33
N ASN A 122 -5.96 17.47 44.41
CA ASN A 122 -6.97 18.53 44.36
C ASN A 122 -6.42 19.91 43.92
N THR A 123 -5.12 20.14 44.08
CA THR A 123 -4.42 21.36 43.64
C THR A 123 -4.13 21.37 42.13
N TRP A 124 -4.36 20.27 41.43
CA TRP A 124 -4.06 20.14 40.01
C TRP A 124 -5.27 20.38 39.11
N TRP A 125 -6.47 20.56 39.66
CA TRP A 125 -7.64 20.98 38.89
C TRP A 125 -7.51 22.45 38.48
N LEU A 126 -7.84 22.76 37.24
CA LEU A 126 -7.98 24.13 36.76
C LEU A 126 -9.20 24.76 37.44
N LYS A 127 -9.01 25.93 38.05
CA LYS A 127 -10.04 26.61 38.82
C LYS A 127 -10.18 28.07 38.38
N ASP A 128 -11.30 28.68 38.74
CA ASP A 128 -11.43 30.13 38.75
C ASP A 128 -10.90 30.72 40.07
N GLN A 129 -10.94 32.05 40.20
CA GLN A 129 -10.55 32.77 41.41
C GLN A 129 -11.35 32.38 42.68
N ASN A 130 -12.52 31.75 42.51
CA ASN A 130 -13.38 31.30 43.61
C ASN A 130 -13.09 29.86 44.02
N GLY A 131 -12.18 29.16 43.32
CA GLY A 131 -11.87 27.75 43.53
C GLY A 131 -12.82 26.79 42.83
N THR A 132 -13.68 27.27 41.93
CA THR A 132 -14.61 26.46 41.14
C THR A 132 -13.84 25.75 40.03
N ILE A 133 -13.92 24.42 39.98
CA ILE A 133 -13.29 23.62 38.93
C ILE A 133 -13.90 24.01 37.58
N GLN A 134 -13.03 24.29 36.62
CA GLN A 134 -13.41 24.61 35.24
C GLN A 134 -13.61 23.35 34.42
N THR A 135 -14.33 23.50 33.31
CA THR A 135 -14.68 22.43 32.38
C THR A 135 -14.37 22.91 30.96
N ILE A 136 -13.62 22.12 30.20
CA ILE A 136 -13.27 22.41 28.79
C ILE A 136 -14.34 21.83 27.86
N TRP A 137 -14.79 20.60 28.16
CA TRP A 137 -15.85 19.91 27.42
C TRP A 137 -16.98 19.45 28.35
N PRO A 138 -18.24 19.39 27.89
CA PRO A 138 -19.34 18.87 28.69
C PRO A 138 -18.98 17.59 29.45
N ASP A 139 -19.37 17.52 30.72
CA ASP A 139 -19.17 16.36 31.62
C ASP A 139 -17.71 16.02 31.98
N THR A 140 -16.77 16.90 31.67
CA THR A 140 -15.36 16.77 32.06
C THR A 140 -14.97 17.73 33.19
N SER A 141 -13.85 17.43 33.85
CA SER A 141 -13.17 18.35 34.77
C SER A 141 -11.78 18.68 34.23
N ALA A 142 -11.46 19.97 34.15
CA ALA A 142 -10.22 20.44 33.54
C ALA A 142 -9.03 20.37 34.51
N LEU A 143 -7.89 19.89 34.02
CA LEU A 143 -6.63 19.76 34.73
C LEU A 143 -5.68 20.90 34.33
N ASN A 144 -5.01 21.46 35.33
CA ASN A 144 -4.15 22.62 35.18
C ASN A 144 -2.74 22.20 34.78
N LEU A 145 -2.35 22.45 33.52
CA LEU A 145 -1.01 22.16 33.01
C LEU A 145 0.10 23.00 33.64
N SER A 146 -0.24 24.08 34.33
CA SER A 146 0.74 24.89 35.09
C SER A 146 1.07 24.28 36.46
N SER A 147 0.45 23.15 36.81
CA SER A 147 0.72 22.38 38.03
C SER A 147 1.58 21.14 37.75
N ASP A 148 1.91 20.36 38.78
CA ASP A 148 2.64 19.09 38.62
C ASP A 148 1.86 18.01 37.83
N TRP A 149 0.60 18.28 37.43
CA TRP A 149 -0.18 17.41 36.54
C TRP A 149 0.58 17.04 35.28
N ALA A 150 1.24 18.00 34.61
CA ALA A 150 1.97 17.74 33.36
C ALA A 150 3.04 16.66 33.55
N THR A 151 3.79 16.73 34.66
CA THR A 151 4.81 15.71 35.00
C THR A 151 4.19 14.39 35.41
N TYR A 152 3.09 14.42 36.18
CA TYR A 152 2.39 13.20 36.56
C TYR A 152 1.84 12.47 35.34
N LEU A 153 1.19 13.17 34.40
CA LEU A 153 0.66 12.59 33.17
C LEU A 153 1.78 12.01 32.29
N ALA A 154 2.88 12.75 32.13
CA ALA A 154 4.04 12.26 31.39
C ALA A 154 4.53 10.92 31.95
N ASN A 155 4.76 10.85 33.27
CA ASN A 155 5.21 9.62 33.92
C ASN A 155 4.15 8.51 33.85
N PHE A 156 2.87 8.85 34.02
CA PHE A 156 1.79 7.86 33.93
C PHE A 156 1.75 7.18 32.56
N VAL A 157 1.90 7.96 31.48
CA VAL A 157 1.98 7.44 30.09
C VAL A 157 3.16 6.48 29.94
N ILE A 158 4.34 6.82 30.46
CA ILE A 158 5.51 5.93 30.41
C ILE A 158 5.26 4.65 31.21
N ASP A 159 4.86 4.80 32.47
CA ASP A 159 4.88 3.72 33.44
C ASP A 159 3.70 2.75 33.27
N ASN A 160 2.57 3.20 32.70
CA ASN A 160 1.31 2.43 32.68
C ASN A 160 0.71 2.21 31.29
N ILE A 161 1.16 2.95 30.26
CA ILE A 161 0.67 2.77 28.89
C ILE A 161 1.80 2.18 28.04
N LEU A 162 2.89 2.92 27.87
CA LEU A 162 3.98 2.51 26.98
C LEU A 162 4.83 1.34 27.54
N SER A 163 4.80 1.11 28.85
CA SER A 163 5.46 -0.03 29.50
C SER A 163 4.86 -1.40 29.11
N THR A 164 3.68 -1.42 28.49
CA THR A 164 3.02 -2.66 28.04
C THR A 164 3.60 -3.24 26.76
N ASP A 165 4.39 -2.46 26.02
CA ASP A 165 4.90 -2.79 24.68
C ASP A 165 3.81 -3.05 23.62
N LEU A 166 2.54 -2.75 23.93
CA LEU A 166 1.43 -2.87 22.99
C LEU A 166 1.37 -1.71 22.00
N TRP A 167 1.87 -0.54 22.38
CA TRP A 167 1.71 0.73 21.66
C TRP A 167 3.00 1.19 20.98
N ASP A 168 2.87 1.72 19.76
CA ASP A 168 3.98 2.33 19.00
C ASP A 168 4.22 3.79 19.41
N GLY A 169 3.32 4.34 20.24
CA GLY A 169 3.44 5.69 20.75
C GLY A 169 2.15 6.22 21.38
N ILE A 170 2.12 7.54 21.56
CA ILE A 170 1.01 8.25 22.18
C ILE A 170 0.42 9.27 21.21
N PHE A 171 -0.90 9.38 21.24
CA PHE A 171 -1.68 10.44 20.61
C PHE A 171 -2.26 11.33 21.72
N TYR A 172 -1.63 12.50 21.92
CA TYR A 172 -2.14 13.48 22.88
C TYR A 172 -3.21 14.35 22.25
N ASP A 173 -4.40 14.32 22.83
CA ASP A 173 -5.52 15.15 22.39
C ASP A 173 -5.66 16.41 23.25
N GLU A 174 -6.47 17.34 22.75
CA GLU A 174 -6.78 18.64 23.37
C GLU A 174 -5.56 19.57 23.48
N VAL A 175 -4.55 19.45 22.60
CA VAL A 175 -3.29 20.20 22.70
C VAL A 175 -3.43 21.63 22.16
N GLY A 176 -3.85 22.57 23.02
CA GLY A 176 -3.98 24.00 22.70
C GLY A 176 -2.79 24.86 23.14
N ASP A 177 -2.55 26.00 22.49
CA ASP A 177 -1.54 26.98 22.92
C ASP A 177 -2.11 28.12 23.79
N THR A 178 -3.43 28.10 24.04
CA THR A 178 -4.15 29.08 24.86
C THR A 178 -5.23 28.42 25.72
N ILE A 179 -5.55 29.05 26.84
CA ILE A 179 -6.59 28.62 27.80
C ILE A 179 -7.53 29.75 28.21
N SER A 180 -7.15 31.01 27.94
CA SER A 180 -7.91 32.19 28.33
C SER A 180 -9.32 32.26 27.74
N TRP A 181 -9.59 31.49 26.67
CA TRP A 181 -10.91 31.37 26.05
C TRP A 181 -11.95 30.63 26.93
N VAL A 182 -11.51 29.85 27.92
CA VAL A 182 -12.41 29.16 28.88
C VAL A 182 -13.08 30.16 29.83
N GLY A 183 -12.52 31.36 29.99
CA GLY A 183 -13.05 32.42 30.85
C GLY A 183 -12.07 32.79 31.96
N SER A 184 -12.60 33.06 33.16
CA SER A 184 -11.75 33.36 34.32
C SER A 184 -11.05 32.08 34.81
N VAL A 185 -9.73 32.06 34.68
CA VAL A 185 -8.87 30.96 35.11
C VAL A 185 -7.83 31.46 36.10
N ASP A 186 -7.45 30.60 37.04
CA ASP A 186 -6.38 30.79 38.03
C ASP A 186 -5.37 29.65 37.84
N THR A 187 -4.43 29.86 36.92
CA THR A 187 -3.44 28.86 36.50
C THR A 187 -2.27 28.77 37.49
N ASP A 188 -1.95 29.84 38.22
CA ASP A 188 -0.91 29.84 39.25
C ASP A 188 -1.43 29.51 40.67
N ASN A 189 -2.74 29.31 40.81
CA ASN A 189 -3.45 28.95 42.03
C ASN A 189 -3.22 29.95 43.17
N ASN A 190 -3.18 31.25 42.84
CA ASN A 190 -3.01 32.36 43.77
C ASN A 190 -4.34 32.95 44.30
N HIS A 191 -5.47 32.34 43.94
CA HIS A 191 -6.84 32.79 44.23
C HIS A 191 -7.21 34.13 43.58
N ARG A 192 -6.64 34.42 42.41
CA ARG A 192 -6.99 35.58 41.59
C ARG A 192 -7.10 35.11 40.14
N SER A 193 -7.98 35.76 39.39
CA SER A 193 -8.07 35.49 37.95
C SER A 193 -6.80 35.99 37.30
N ASP A 194 -6.18 35.12 36.51
CA ASP A 194 -5.06 35.47 35.67
C ASP A 194 -5.51 36.43 34.57
N ASN A 195 -4.58 37.28 34.15
CA ASN A 195 -4.77 38.00 32.90
C ASN A 195 -4.59 37.02 31.72
N PRO A 196 -5.34 37.18 30.62
CA PRO A 196 -5.33 36.24 29.50
C PRO A 196 -3.93 35.87 28.98
N ALA A 197 -3.06 36.88 28.79
CA ALA A 197 -1.72 36.66 28.24
C ALA A 197 -0.82 35.81 29.16
N SER A 198 -0.94 36.00 30.48
CA SER A 198 -0.15 35.21 31.45
C SER A 198 -0.69 33.79 31.57
N ALA A 199 -2.01 33.61 31.55
CA ALA A 199 -2.63 32.28 31.54
C ALA A 199 -2.19 31.49 30.29
N ASP A 200 -2.23 32.10 29.11
CA ASP A 200 -1.84 31.47 27.85
C ASP A 200 -0.33 31.13 27.80
N ASP A 201 0.54 32.03 28.28
CA ASP A 201 1.99 31.76 28.37
C ASP A 201 2.31 30.61 29.34
N SER A 202 1.62 30.56 30.48
CA SER A 202 1.76 29.46 31.44
C SER A 202 1.27 28.13 30.85
N TRP A 203 0.14 28.16 30.14
CA TRP A 203 -0.43 26.98 29.49
C TRP A 203 0.51 26.39 28.43
N LYS A 204 1.07 27.24 27.57
CA LYS A 204 2.05 26.84 26.56
C LYS A 204 3.30 26.23 27.18
N LYS A 205 3.80 26.78 28.29
CA LYS A 205 4.92 26.20 29.04
C LYS A 205 4.58 24.84 29.64
N GLY A 206 3.36 24.66 30.13
CA GLY A 206 2.84 23.38 30.62
C GLY A 206 2.86 22.28 29.56
N TYR A 207 2.43 22.58 28.33
CA TYR A 207 2.56 21.62 27.21
C TYR A 207 4.00 21.34 26.83
N ILE A 208 4.87 22.35 26.77
CA ILE A 208 6.31 22.12 26.53
C ILE A 208 6.87 21.18 27.59
N GLN A 209 6.50 21.36 28.86
CA GLN A 209 6.91 20.48 29.95
C GLN A 209 6.38 19.06 29.74
N LEU A 210 5.08 18.88 29.50
CA LEU A 210 4.48 17.57 29.22
C LEU A 210 5.19 16.87 28.06
N LEU A 211 5.23 17.49 26.88
CA LEU A 211 5.79 16.89 25.67
C LEU A 211 7.28 16.59 25.80
N SER A 212 8.06 17.51 26.39
CA SER A 212 9.50 17.29 26.57
C SER A 212 9.81 16.20 27.59
N GLN A 213 9.04 16.10 28.68
CA GLN A 213 9.23 15.06 29.68
C GLN A 213 8.79 13.69 29.16
N THR A 214 7.63 13.60 28.49
CA THR A 214 7.23 12.34 27.83
C THR A 214 8.31 11.90 26.85
N ARG A 215 8.76 12.80 25.96
CA ARG A 215 9.82 12.48 24.99
C ARG A 215 11.14 12.04 25.63
N ALA A 216 11.55 12.65 26.74
CA ALA A 216 12.81 12.33 27.39
C ALA A 216 12.82 10.92 28.01
N ASN A 217 11.65 10.38 28.33
CA ASN A 217 11.49 9.10 29.02
C ASN A 217 10.93 7.97 28.11
N MET A 218 10.50 8.29 26.90
CA MET A 218 10.11 7.30 25.88
C MET A 218 11.32 6.60 25.24
N LYS A 219 11.08 5.44 24.61
CA LYS A 219 12.09 4.82 23.75
C LYS A 219 12.37 5.73 22.55
N PRO A 220 13.58 5.66 21.94
CA PRO A 220 13.96 6.56 20.85
C PRO A 220 13.00 6.58 19.66
N ASP A 221 12.43 5.41 19.34
CA ASP A 221 11.58 5.15 18.18
C ASP A 221 10.08 5.35 18.45
N ASP A 222 9.66 5.43 19.72
CA ASP A 222 8.24 5.64 20.05
C ASP A 222 7.75 6.99 19.51
N LEU A 223 6.47 7.03 19.14
CA LEU A 223 5.86 8.17 18.46
C LEU A 223 5.12 9.10 19.46
N ILE A 224 5.19 10.41 19.23
CA ILE A 224 4.27 11.38 19.86
C ILE A 224 3.57 12.15 18.76
N VAL A 225 2.25 11.97 18.66
CA VAL A 225 1.39 12.72 17.75
C VAL A 225 0.42 13.54 18.59
N ILE A 226 0.11 14.77 18.17
CA ILE A 226 -0.82 15.63 18.90
C ILE A 226 -2.06 15.97 18.05
N ASN A 227 -3.21 16.20 18.67
CA ASN A 227 -4.32 16.91 18.04
C ASN A 227 -4.47 18.29 18.67
N GLY A 228 -4.46 19.34 17.85
CA GLY A 228 -4.64 20.71 18.32
C GLY A 228 -3.77 21.77 17.64
N SER A 229 -2.59 22.08 18.17
CA SER A 229 -1.83 23.28 17.80
C SER A 229 -0.67 23.08 16.80
N SER A 230 -0.49 24.05 15.89
CA SER A 230 0.64 24.15 14.95
C SER A 230 1.87 24.90 15.49
N THR A 231 1.86 25.26 16.78
CA THR A 231 2.93 26.05 17.40
C THR A 231 4.32 25.40 17.19
N LYS A 232 5.31 26.21 16.78
CA LYS A 232 6.66 25.74 16.41
C LYS A 232 7.45 25.21 17.60
N GLU A 233 7.10 25.66 18.79
CA GLU A 233 7.74 25.33 20.06
C GLU A 233 7.46 23.89 20.51
N TYR A 234 6.40 23.26 20.02
CA TYR A 234 6.07 21.86 20.32
C TYR A 234 6.82 20.88 19.40
N GLN A 235 7.16 21.31 18.19
CA GLN A 235 7.73 20.48 17.12
C GLN A 235 9.01 19.71 17.48
N PRO A 236 9.93 20.22 18.34
CA PRO A 236 11.12 19.46 18.74
C PRO A 236 10.83 18.17 19.52
N PHE A 237 9.64 18.02 20.10
CA PHE A 237 9.30 16.91 20.99
C PHE A 237 8.36 15.87 20.34
N ILE A 238 7.73 16.22 19.23
CA ILE A 238 6.69 15.42 18.58
C ILE A 238 7.14 14.90 17.21
N ASN A 239 6.45 13.87 16.73
CA ASN A 239 6.56 13.34 15.36
C ASN A 239 5.59 14.04 14.40
N GLY A 240 4.54 14.67 14.90
CA GLY A 240 3.66 15.50 14.11
C GLY A 240 2.30 15.66 14.76
N ARG A 241 1.27 15.95 13.96
CA ARG A 241 -0.07 16.28 14.46
C ARG A 241 -1.19 15.85 13.54
N MET A 242 -2.40 15.80 14.10
CA MET A 242 -3.65 15.74 13.36
C MET A 242 -4.15 17.15 12.99
N PHE A 243 -4.61 17.30 11.76
CA PHE A 243 -5.46 18.38 11.26
C PHE A 243 -6.89 17.86 11.19
N GLU A 244 -7.61 18.01 12.30
CA GLU A 244 -8.97 17.50 12.47
C GLU A 244 -9.99 18.36 11.70
N SER A 245 -11.10 17.74 11.27
CA SER A 245 -12.17 18.41 10.53
C SER A 245 -11.68 19.11 9.27
N PHE A 246 -10.79 18.45 8.52
CA PHE A 246 -10.07 19.07 7.42
C PHE A 246 -11.00 19.67 6.34
N PRO A 247 -10.75 20.93 5.90
CA PRO A 247 -9.79 21.89 6.45
C PRO A 247 -10.17 22.37 7.85
N THR A 248 -9.23 22.26 8.80
CA THR A 248 -9.44 22.55 10.22
C THR A 248 -9.94 23.97 10.47
N PRO A 249 -11.21 24.17 10.91
CA PRO A 249 -11.83 25.50 10.93
C PRO A 249 -11.19 26.49 11.91
N TRP A 250 -10.56 26.00 12.97
CA TRP A 250 -9.91 26.82 14.00
C TRP A 250 -8.41 27.04 13.75
N GLU A 251 -7.87 26.53 12.64
CA GLU A 251 -6.47 26.71 12.28
C GLU A 251 -6.33 27.91 11.33
N GLY A 252 -5.73 29.00 11.83
CA GLY A 252 -5.55 30.23 11.05
C GLY A 252 -6.87 30.84 10.60
N ASP A 253 -7.12 30.90 9.29
CA ASP A 253 -8.40 31.34 8.71
C ASP A 253 -9.34 30.19 8.34
N GLY A 254 -8.98 28.94 8.69
CA GLY A 254 -9.75 27.74 8.40
C GLY A 254 -9.84 27.38 6.92
N THR A 255 -9.11 28.08 6.04
CA THR A 255 -9.15 27.78 4.61
C THR A 255 -8.22 26.64 4.25
N TRP A 256 -8.57 25.91 3.20
CA TRP A 256 -7.71 24.86 2.63
C TRP A 256 -6.27 25.34 2.39
N THR A 257 -6.10 26.57 1.88
CA THR A 257 -4.78 27.11 1.57
C THR A 257 -3.92 27.27 2.82
N THR A 258 -4.49 27.79 3.91
CA THR A 258 -3.78 28.00 5.17
C THR A 258 -3.44 26.67 5.84
N VAL A 259 -4.45 25.82 6.03
CA VAL A 259 -4.30 24.52 6.71
C VAL A 259 -3.31 23.63 5.98
N THR A 260 -3.43 23.52 4.66
CA THR A 260 -2.54 22.68 3.85
C THR A 260 -1.12 23.25 3.80
N ASN A 261 -0.93 24.57 3.71
CA ASN A 261 0.41 25.16 3.81
C ASN A 261 1.08 24.86 5.16
N GLN A 262 0.32 24.93 6.26
CA GLN A 262 0.87 24.64 7.58
C GLN A 262 1.21 23.17 7.76
N TYR A 263 0.34 22.25 7.32
CA TYR A 263 0.65 20.83 7.27
C TYR A 263 1.99 20.57 6.58
N LEU A 264 2.14 21.11 5.37
CA LEU A 264 3.32 20.85 4.55
C LEU A 264 4.58 21.58 5.04
N ASP A 265 4.45 22.76 5.67
CA ASP A 265 5.57 23.44 6.32
C ASP A 265 6.04 22.66 7.55
N LEU A 266 5.12 22.21 8.40
CA LEU A 266 5.43 21.45 9.61
C LEU A 266 6.09 20.10 9.30
N GLU A 267 5.64 19.41 8.24
CA GLU A 267 6.24 18.16 7.78
C GLU A 267 7.76 18.29 7.55
N THR A 268 8.21 19.43 7.03
CA THR A 268 9.65 19.70 6.81
C THR A 268 10.42 20.11 8.06
N ARG A 269 9.72 20.49 9.15
CA ARG A 269 10.33 20.98 10.40
C ARG A 269 10.51 19.91 11.44
N VAL A 270 9.66 18.88 11.43
CA VAL A 270 9.76 17.77 12.36
C VAL A 270 11.08 17.04 12.11
N ARG A 271 11.87 16.87 13.19
CA ARG A 271 13.20 16.26 13.11
C ARG A 271 13.19 14.74 13.28
N LYS A 272 12.10 14.19 13.83
CA LYS A 272 11.92 12.77 14.12
C LYS A 272 10.78 12.23 13.27
N SER A 273 11.06 11.29 12.36
CA SER A 273 10.10 10.55 11.51
C SER A 273 8.72 11.21 11.41
N PRO A 274 8.52 12.16 10.49
CA PRO A 274 7.28 12.94 10.38
C PRO A 274 6.04 12.05 10.24
N LEU A 275 5.04 12.30 11.07
CA LEU A 275 3.75 11.61 11.09
C LEU A 275 2.65 12.66 11.27
N PHE A 276 2.00 13.02 10.18
CA PHE A 276 0.91 13.98 10.15
C PHE A 276 -0.35 13.30 9.69
N ILE A 277 -1.48 13.65 10.30
CA ILE A 277 -2.78 13.11 9.96
C ILE A 277 -3.64 14.25 9.43
N VAL A 278 -4.28 14.03 8.30
CA VAL A 278 -5.33 14.90 7.77
C VAL A 278 -6.64 14.14 7.93
N ASN A 279 -7.45 14.53 8.91
CA ASN A 279 -8.71 13.85 9.20
C ASN A 279 -9.88 14.68 8.67
N GLY A 280 -10.48 14.24 7.56
CA GLY A 280 -11.74 14.79 7.06
C GLY A 280 -12.92 14.19 7.83
N ASN A 281 -14.12 14.78 7.69
CA ASN A 281 -15.31 14.18 8.27
C ASN A 281 -16.60 14.59 7.57
N THR A 282 -17.69 13.98 8.00
CA THR A 282 -19.05 14.24 7.49
C THR A 282 -19.74 15.42 8.16
N ASN A 283 -19.04 16.22 8.97
CA ASN A 283 -19.62 17.30 9.78
C ASN A 283 -20.79 16.82 10.66
N ASN A 284 -20.63 15.67 11.32
CA ASN A 284 -21.62 15.04 12.20
C ASN A 284 -22.92 14.61 11.50
N THR A 285 -22.89 14.43 10.18
CA THR A 285 -24.07 13.96 9.42
C THR A 285 -24.12 12.44 9.31
N GLY A 286 -22.96 11.77 9.37
CA GLY A 286 -22.84 10.33 9.13
C GLY A 286 -22.93 9.93 7.66
N ASP A 287 -22.91 10.90 6.73
CA ASP A 287 -22.96 10.62 5.29
C ASP A 287 -21.63 10.06 4.78
N GLN A 288 -21.46 8.75 4.93
CA GLN A 288 -20.31 8.01 4.41
C GLN A 288 -20.20 8.04 2.87
N THR A 289 -21.24 8.46 2.15
CA THR A 289 -21.28 8.49 0.68
C THR A 289 -20.78 9.81 0.09
N ASN A 290 -20.27 10.72 0.91
CA ASN A 290 -19.66 11.95 0.46
C ASN A 290 -18.23 11.72 -0.09
N TYR A 291 -18.13 10.91 -1.15
CA TYR A 291 -16.87 10.51 -1.77
C TYR A 291 -16.05 11.70 -2.27
N ARG A 292 -16.72 12.79 -2.66
CA ARG A 292 -16.04 14.05 -3.00
C ARG A 292 -15.23 14.60 -1.83
N ALA A 293 -15.78 14.58 -0.61
CA ALA A 293 -15.06 15.06 0.57
C ALA A 293 -13.87 14.14 0.90
N VAL A 294 -14.06 12.82 0.77
CA VAL A 294 -12.99 11.80 0.92
C VAL A 294 -11.87 12.08 -0.07
N ARG A 295 -12.17 12.16 -1.37
CA ARG A 295 -11.17 12.45 -2.42
C ARG A 295 -10.48 13.79 -2.20
N PHE A 296 -11.22 14.84 -1.83
CA PHE A 296 -10.65 16.15 -1.58
C PHE A 296 -9.64 16.12 -0.42
N GLY A 297 -9.99 15.48 0.69
CA GLY A 297 -9.10 15.32 1.84
C GLY A 297 -7.90 14.43 1.53
N LEU A 298 -8.12 13.26 0.94
CA LEU A 298 -7.07 12.30 0.61
C LEU A 298 -6.08 12.88 -0.40
N ALA A 299 -6.55 13.43 -1.52
CA ALA A 299 -5.66 14.02 -2.52
C ALA A 299 -4.89 15.23 -1.96
N SER A 300 -5.50 16.01 -1.04
CA SER A 300 -4.79 17.10 -0.33
C SER A 300 -3.70 16.56 0.59
N THR A 301 -3.94 15.43 1.25
CA THR A 301 -2.97 14.73 2.10
C THR A 301 -1.75 14.30 1.28
N LEU A 302 -2.00 13.75 0.09
CA LEU A 302 -1.00 13.23 -0.85
C LEU A 302 -0.15 14.31 -1.54
N LEU A 303 -0.52 15.60 -1.42
CA LEU A 303 0.41 16.71 -1.72
C LEU A 303 1.61 16.77 -0.73
N GLY A 304 1.51 16.07 0.40
CA GLY A 304 2.55 15.75 1.38
C GLY A 304 2.65 14.23 1.60
N ASN A 305 3.18 13.76 2.73
CA ASN A 305 3.42 12.33 2.99
C ASN A 305 2.72 11.82 4.27
N GLY A 306 1.67 12.52 4.70
CA GLY A 306 0.84 12.21 5.85
C GLY A 306 -0.15 11.07 5.61
N TYR A 307 -0.90 10.77 6.67
CA TYR A 307 -1.94 9.76 6.74
C TYR A 307 -3.31 10.43 6.61
N PHE A 308 -4.23 9.81 5.89
CA PHE A 308 -5.58 10.34 5.73
C PHE A 308 -6.59 9.53 6.54
N GLY A 309 -7.46 10.21 7.28
CA GLY A 309 -8.62 9.63 7.96
C GLY A 309 -9.91 10.30 7.54
N PHE A 310 -11.03 9.58 7.68
CA PHE A 310 -12.36 10.12 7.44
C PHE A 310 -13.38 9.53 8.41
N ASP A 311 -14.07 10.38 9.18
CA ASP A 311 -14.98 9.93 10.23
C ASP A 311 -16.30 10.72 10.30
N PHE A 312 -17.11 10.42 11.32
CA PHE A 312 -18.39 11.09 11.53
C PHE A 312 -18.21 12.58 11.84
N GLY A 313 -17.19 12.94 12.60
CA GLY A 313 -16.89 14.29 13.07
C GLY A 313 -16.76 14.33 14.59
N THR A 314 -16.84 15.52 15.17
CA THR A 314 -16.53 15.77 16.59
C THR A 314 -17.46 15.11 17.61
N LYS A 315 -18.47 14.34 17.19
CA LYS A 315 -19.42 13.64 18.07
C LYS A 315 -19.21 12.13 18.16
N SER A 316 -18.48 11.54 17.21
CA SER A 316 -18.28 10.09 17.15
C SER A 316 -17.05 9.77 16.32
N HIS A 317 -16.26 8.82 16.80
CA HIS A 317 -15.07 8.30 16.15
C HIS A 317 -15.12 6.78 16.18
N ALA A 318 -16.24 6.17 15.75
CA ALA A 318 -16.46 4.72 15.85
C ALA A 318 -16.68 4.09 14.46
N GLN A 319 -16.16 4.74 13.43
CA GLN A 319 -16.44 4.41 12.04
C GLN A 319 -15.37 3.49 11.48
N LEU A 320 -15.84 2.43 10.80
CA LEU A 320 -15.02 1.46 10.09
C LEU A 320 -15.10 1.70 8.57
N TRP A 321 -15.26 2.96 8.14
CA TRP A 321 -15.49 3.29 6.74
C TRP A 321 -14.23 3.09 5.91
N GLN A 322 -14.38 2.37 4.80
CA GLN A 322 -13.35 2.16 3.80
C GLN A 322 -13.78 2.75 2.46
N TYR A 323 -12.79 3.10 1.64
CA TYR A 323 -13.02 3.74 0.35
C TYR A 323 -12.17 3.13 -0.75
N ASP A 324 -12.71 3.05 -1.98
CA ASP A 324 -12.02 2.52 -3.15
C ASP A 324 -10.65 3.20 -3.36
N GLU A 325 -10.54 4.49 -3.00
CA GLU A 325 -9.29 5.25 -3.11
C GLU A 325 -8.18 4.80 -2.14
N TYR A 326 -8.50 4.07 -1.06
CA TYR A 326 -7.51 3.66 -0.05
C TYR A 326 -6.57 2.57 -0.56
N GLY A 327 -7.05 1.68 -1.43
CA GLY A 327 -6.25 0.63 -2.06
C GLY A 327 -5.50 1.07 -3.32
N ALA A 328 -5.50 2.37 -3.67
CA ALA A 328 -4.88 2.83 -4.90
C ALA A 328 -3.33 2.77 -4.83
N PHE A 329 -2.70 1.94 -5.67
CA PHE A 329 -1.26 1.81 -5.71
C PHE A 329 -0.59 2.91 -6.57
N LEU A 330 -0.26 4.04 -5.95
CA LEU A 330 0.44 5.15 -6.63
C LEU A 330 1.95 4.92 -6.73
N GLY A 331 2.52 4.12 -5.82
CA GLY A 331 3.95 3.90 -5.66
C GLY A 331 4.68 5.15 -5.14
N ASP A 332 6.00 5.25 -5.35
CA ASP A 332 6.83 6.29 -4.72
C ASP A 332 6.53 7.71 -5.24
N PRO A 333 6.53 8.73 -4.38
CA PRO A 333 6.32 10.11 -4.79
C PRO A 333 7.45 10.62 -5.68
N LYS A 334 7.10 11.24 -6.80
CA LYS A 334 8.01 11.86 -7.76
C LYS A 334 7.88 13.38 -7.73
N GLY A 335 9.02 14.05 -7.72
CA GLY A 335 9.08 15.51 -7.83
C GLY A 335 8.43 16.27 -6.66
N THR A 336 8.21 17.55 -6.87
CA THR A 336 7.47 18.42 -5.94
C THR A 336 6.08 18.68 -6.49
N ARG A 337 5.11 18.93 -5.61
CA ARG A 337 3.77 19.40 -5.99
C ARG A 337 3.82 20.64 -6.91
N GLU A 338 2.91 20.69 -7.89
CA GLU A 338 2.85 21.76 -8.90
C GLU A 338 1.45 22.37 -9.03
N ASP A 339 1.38 23.67 -9.34
CA ASP A 339 0.14 24.37 -9.66
C ASP A 339 -0.16 24.21 -11.15
N VAL A 340 -1.18 23.43 -11.48
CA VAL A 340 -1.53 23.04 -12.85
C VAL A 340 -2.02 24.23 -13.67
N LEU A 341 -2.69 25.19 -13.03
CA LEU A 341 -3.24 26.36 -13.72
C LEU A 341 -2.20 27.49 -13.87
N PHE A 342 -1.26 27.56 -12.93
CA PHE A 342 -0.26 28.63 -12.84
C PHE A 342 1.12 28.07 -12.41
N PRO A 343 1.87 27.37 -13.30
CA PRO A 343 3.11 26.64 -12.94
C PRO A 343 4.23 27.50 -12.33
N GLU A 344 4.16 28.81 -12.50
CA GLU A 344 5.05 29.78 -11.85
C GLU A 344 4.83 29.88 -10.33
N ASN A 345 3.66 29.48 -9.81
CA ASN A 345 3.36 29.49 -8.39
C ASN A 345 4.17 28.41 -7.66
N LYS A 346 5.02 28.84 -6.72
CA LYS A 346 5.81 27.95 -5.86
C LYS A 346 5.25 27.76 -4.45
N TYR A 347 4.17 28.45 -4.12
CA TYR A 347 3.49 28.40 -2.83
C TYR A 347 2.04 28.01 -3.04
N LEU A 348 1.46 27.24 -2.11
CA LEU A 348 0.06 26.84 -2.24
C LEU A 348 -0.84 28.07 -2.25
N LYS A 349 -1.71 28.08 -3.25
CA LYS A 349 -2.81 29.03 -3.43
C LYS A 349 -4.06 28.24 -3.79
N LYS A 350 -5.19 28.93 -3.77
CA LYS A 350 -6.44 28.42 -4.28
C LYS A 350 -6.37 28.20 -5.80
N SER A 351 -5.95 27.01 -6.21
CA SER A 351 -5.75 26.58 -7.61
C SER A 351 -6.02 25.08 -7.75
N VAL A 352 -5.69 24.50 -8.91
CA VAL A 352 -5.57 23.04 -9.08
C VAL A 352 -4.12 22.66 -8.86
N TRP A 353 -3.89 21.73 -7.93
CA TRP A 353 -2.57 21.23 -7.60
C TRP A 353 -2.45 19.75 -7.96
N GLU A 354 -1.24 19.33 -8.31
CA GLU A 354 -0.94 17.93 -8.55
C GLU A 354 0.36 17.50 -7.89
N ARG A 355 0.54 16.18 -7.79
CA ARG A 355 1.82 15.54 -7.46
C ARG A 355 1.93 14.21 -8.18
N ASP A 356 3.09 13.95 -8.74
CA ASP A 356 3.39 12.69 -9.43
C ASP A 356 3.86 11.61 -8.48
N PHE A 357 3.62 10.37 -8.89
CA PHE A 357 4.10 9.16 -8.26
C PHE A 357 4.65 8.20 -9.32
N SER A 358 5.31 7.11 -8.90
CA SER A 358 5.91 6.16 -9.84
C SER A 358 4.89 5.53 -10.78
N ASN A 359 3.71 5.21 -10.25
CA ASN A 359 2.63 4.49 -10.92
C ASN A 359 1.36 5.32 -11.10
N GLY A 360 1.40 6.62 -10.79
CA GLY A 360 0.21 7.47 -10.90
C GLY A 360 0.46 8.94 -10.60
N LYS A 361 -0.63 9.67 -10.37
CA LYS A 361 -0.62 11.04 -9.87
C LYS A 361 -1.88 11.34 -9.06
N VAL A 362 -1.82 12.43 -8.31
CA VAL A 362 -2.99 12.99 -7.62
C VAL A 362 -3.27 14.40 -8.11
N LEU A 363 -4.54 14.77 -8.12
CA LEU A 363 -5.03 16.11 -8.46
C LEU A 363 -5.95 16.62 -7.35
N VAL A 364 -5.85 17.90 -7.02
CA VAL A 364 -6.71 18.58 -6.04
C VAL A 364 -7.23 19.86 -6.66
N ASN A 365 -8.54 19.98 -6.85
CA ASN A 365 -9.16 21.25 -7.20
C ASN A 365 -9.56 22.01 -5.92
N ALA A 366 -8.68 22.86 -5.41
CA ALA A 366 -8.94 23.69 -4.24
C ALA A 366 -9.83 24.92 -4.52
N THR A 367 -10.22 25.15 -5.78
CA THR A 367 -11.04 26.30 -6.17
C THR A 367 -12.53 26.09 -5.81
N ASP A 368 -13.31 27.18 -5.83
CA ASP A 368 -14.77 27.11 -5.61
C ASP A 368 -15.56 26.84 -6.89
N THR A 369 -14.87 26.60 -8.00
CA THR A 369 -15.49 26.36 -9.30
C THR A 369 -14.99 25.06 -9.90
N ILE A 370 -15.78 24.52 -10.82
CA ILE A 370 -15.35 23.40 -11.66
C ILE A 370 -14.13 23.84 -12.46
N GLN A 371 -13.12 22.99 -12.53
CA GLN A 371 -11.92 23.21 -13.33
C GLN A 371 -11.77 22.08 -14.33
N THR A 372 -11.21 22.38 -15.50
CA THR A 372 -10.85 21.37 -16.47
C THR A 372 -9.38 21.49 -16.80
N VAL A 373 -8.64 20.42 -16.54
CA VAL A 373 -7.20 20.37 -16.71
C VAL A 373 -6.82 19.33 -17.74
N ARG A 374 -5.75 19.61 -18.48
CA ARG A 374 -5.10 18.68 -19.39
C ARG A 374 -3.98 17.99 -18.63
N LEU A 375 -3.87 16.68 -18.79
CA LEU A 375 -2.81 15.87 -18.19
C LEU A 375 -1.61 15.82 -19.14
N ASP A 376 -0.44 15.48 -18.58
CA ASP A 376 0.82 15.33 -19.30
C ASP A 376 0.96 13.98 -20.02
N GLY A 377 -0.06 13.12 -19.92
CA GLY A 377 -0.14 11.81 -20.55
C GLY A 377 -1.56 11.23 -20.50
N GLU A 378 -1.67 9.96 -20.83
CA GLU A 378 -2.89 9.17 -20.60
C GLU A 378 -2.81 8.55 -19.21
N TYR A 379 -3.91 8.68 -18.47
CA TYR A 379 -4.03 8.13 -17.12
C TYR A 379 -5.34 7.39 -16.96
N GLU A 380 -5.31 6.33 -16.19
CA GLU A 380 -6.46 5.51 -15.85
C GLU A 380 -7.09 6.03 -14.56
N LYS A 381 -8.41 6.21 -14.57
CA LYS A 381 -9.19 6.37 -13.34
C LYS A 381 -9.28 5.04 -12.62
N LEU A 382 -9.42 5.06 -11.29
CA LEU A 382 -9.69 3.83 -10.52
C LEU A 382 -10.96 3.12 -11.03
N HIS A 383 -11.01 1.80 -10.89
CA HIS A 383 -12.25 1.02 -11.03
C HIS A 383 -12.88 0.86 -9.65
N GLY A 384 -13.78 1.79 -9.31
CA GLY A 384 -14.43 1.83 -8.00
C GLY A 384 -15.89 1.39 -8.07
N THR A 385 -16.38 0.79 -7.00
CA THR A 385 -17.79 0.39 -6.86
C THR A 385 -18.63 1.43 -6.12
N GLN A 386 -18.00 2.31 -5.34
CA GLN A 386 -18.68 3.26 -4.47
C GLN A 386 -19.09 4.55 -5.20
N ASP A 387 -18.21 5.07 -6.06
CA ASP A 387 -18.47 6.22 -6.95
C ASP A 387 -18.13 5.89 -8.41
N PRO A 388 -18.90 5.01 -9.08
CA PRO A 388 -18.60 4.52 -10.42
C PRO A 388 -18.78 5.59 -11.51
N ILE A 389 -19.23 6.80 -11.18
CA ILE A 389 -19.24 7.94 -12.12
C ILE A 389 -17.84 8.54 -12.22
N VAL A 390 -17.14 8.64 -11.08
CA VAL A 390 -15.78 9.20 -11.01
C VAL A 390 -14.74 8.11 -11.24
N ASN A 391 -14.87 6.99 -10.53
CA ASN A 391 -13.95 5.84 -10.56
C ASN A 391 -14.50 4.78 -11.53
N ASN A 392 -14.50 5.11 -12.82
CA ASN A 392 -15.09 4.30 -13.87
C ASN A 392 -14.08 3.56 -14.76
N GLY A 393 -12.80 3.56 -14.39
CA GLY A 393 -11.75 2.91 -15.17
C GLY A 393 -11.31 3.64 -16.45
N ALA A 394 -11.93 4.77 -16.81
CA ALA A 394 -11.65 5.40 -18.09
C ALA A 394 -10.21 5.91 -18.18
N ILE A 395 -9.57 5.63 -19.32
CA ILE A 395 -8.30 6.23 -19.71
C ILE A 395 -8.56 7.63 -20.25
N ILE A 396 -7.88 8.62 -19.68
CA ILE A 396 -8.09 10.04 -19.93
C ILE A 396 -6.77 10.81 -20.03
N SER A 397 -6.72 11.80 -20.93
CA SER A 397 -5.69 12.85 -20.97
C SER A 397 -6.23 14.24 -20.64
N ARG A 398 -7.51 14.33 -20.28
CA ARG A 398 -8.20 15.55 -19.83
C ARG A 398 -9.26 15.18 -18.81
N VAL A 399 -9.34 15.98 -17.74
CA VAL A 399 -10.31 15.76 -16.66
C VAL A 399 -10.99 17.05 -16.24
N THR A 400 -12.29 16.94 -15.96
CA THR A 400 -13.09 17.99 -15.32
C THR A 400 -13.28 17.61 -13.85
N LEU A 401 -12.71 18.40 -12.94
CA LEU A 401 -12.85 18.23 -11.50
C LEU A 401 -13.86 19.22 -10.94
N ASN A 402 -14.75 18.73 -10.07
CA ASN A 402 -15.66 19.61 -9.33
C ASN A 402 -14.87 20.54 -8.39
N ALA A 403 -15.52 21.61 -7.96
CA ALA A 403 -14.99 22.46 -6.90
C ALA A 403 -14.79 21.64 -5.61
N LYS A 404 -13.63 21.82 -4.95
CA LYS A 404 -13.26 21.12 -3.71
C LYS A 404 -13.40 19.60 -3.85
N ASP A 405 -12.76 19.07 -4.88
CA ASP A 405 -12.69 17.64 -5.20
C ASP A 405 -11.23 17.24 -5.42
N GLY A 406 -10.97 15.93 -5.32
CA GLY A 406 -9.68 15.33 -5.61
C GLY A 406 -9.82 14.21 -6.64
N LEU A 407 -8.70 13.73 -7.16
CA LEU A 407 -8.67 12.55 -8.00
C LEU A 407 -7.33 11.82 -7.84
N LEU A 408 -7.38 10.51 -7.71
CA LEU A 408 -6.24 9.62 -7.83
C LEU A 408 -6.29 8.99 -9.23
N LEU A 409 -5.17 8.98 -9.92
CA LEU A 409 -5.04 8.50 -11.28
C LEU A 409 -3.85 7.55 -11.38
N LEU A 410 -4.06 6.39 -12.00
CA LEU A 410 -3.03 5.38 -12.22
C LEU A 410 -2.45 5.53 -13.63
N ARG A 411 -1.21 5.11 -13.81
CA ARG A 411 -0.65 4.92 -15.15
C ARG A 411 -1.28 3.67 -15.76
N PRO A 412 -1.70 3.70 -17.04
CA PRO A 412 -2.21 2.52 -17.73
C PRO A 412 -1.19 1.38 -17.68
N LEU A 413 -1.68 0.15 -17.55
CA LEU A 413 -0.85 -1.04 -17.68
C LEU A 413 -0.43 -1.23 -19.14
N GLU A 414 0.82 -1.64 -19.33
CA GLU A 414 1.39 -1.88 -20.67
C GLU A 414 2.01 -3.27 -20.81
N ASN A 415 2.38 -3.92 -19.70
CA ASN A 415 3.13 -5.17 -19.69
C ASN A 415 2.62 -6.13 -18.62
N VAL A 416 2.90 -7.42 -18.81
CA VAL A 416 2.73 -8.46 -17.80
C VAL A 416 4.14 -8.88 -17.34
N SER A 417 4.41 -8.81 -16.04
CA SER A 417 5.66 -9.30 -15.44
C SER A 417 5.37 -10.53 -14.58
N ASN A 418 6.41 -11.28 -14.21
CA ASN A 418 6.37 -12.40 -13.26
C ASN A 418 5.37 -13.52 -13.57
N ALA A 419 4.78 -13.50 -14.78
CA ALA A 419 3.85 -14.50 -15.25
C ALA A 419 4.08 -14.77 -16.73
N SER A 420 3.79 -16.00 -17.16
CA SER A 420 3.81 -16.39 -18.56
C SER A 420 2.60 -15.85 -19.29
N PHE A 421 2.82 -15.18 -20.41
CA PHE A 421 1.75 -14.75 -21.31
C PHE A 421 2.10 -15.02 -22.76
N VAL A 422 1.08 -15.05 -23.63
CA VAL A 422 1.27 -15.19 -25.07
C VAL A 422 1.41 -13.80 -25.69
N ASN A 423 2.52 -13.54 -26.35
CA ASN A 423 2.81 -12.22 -26.92
C ASN A 423 1.77 -11.81 -27.97
N GLY A 424 1.16 -10.63 -27.82
CA GLY A 424 0.16 -10.07 -28.73
C GLY A 424 -1.29 -10.39 -28.36
N THR A 425 -1.57 -10.98 -27.20
CA THR A 425 -2.96 -11.19 -26.74
C THR A 425 -3.53 -9.93 -26.10
N PHE A 426 -4.86 -9.76 -26.18
CA PHE A 426 -5.55 -8.78 -25.36
C PHE A 426 -5.81 -9.36 -23.97
N THR A 427 -5.48 -8.59 -22.94
CA THR A 427 -5.52 -8.98 -21.53
C THR A 427 -6.57 -8.16 -20.80
N ARG A 428 -7.43 -8.83 -20.04
CA ARG A 428 -8.32 -8.22 -19.03
C ARG A 428 -7.81 -8.57 -17.63
N VAL A 429 -7.93 -7.62 -16.72
CA VAL A 429 -7.35 -7.69 -15.38
C VAL A 429 -8.46 -7.74 -14.34
N PHE A 430 -8.46 -8.78 -13.53
CA PHE A 430 -9.48 -9.05 -12.52
C PHE A 430 -8.84 -9.27 -11.14
N ASN A 431 -9.55 -8.90 -10.09
CA ASN A 431 -9.20 -9.36 -8.74
C ASN A 431 -9.62 -10.83 -8.53
N GLY A 432 -9.27 -11.44 -7.39
CA GLY A 432 -9.65 -12.81 -7.04
C GLY A 432 -11.17 -13.07 -7.04
N THR A 433 -12.00 -12.03 -6.91
CA THR A 433 -13.47 -12.12 -6.98
C THR A 433 -14.04 -12.07 -8.41
N GLY A 434 -13.20 -11.82 -9.43
CA GLY A 434 -13.63 -11.74 -10.83
C GLY A 434 -14.17 -10.37 -11.25
N GLN A 435 -14.00 -9.35 -10.41
CA GLN A 435 -14.33 -7.97 -10.75
C GLN A 435 -13.17 -7.34 -11.52
N THR A 436 -13.49 -6.51 -12.52
CA THR A 436 -12.47 -5.74 -13.25
C THR A 436 -11.72 -4.83 -12.28
N LYS A 437 -10.41 -5.04 -12.17
CA LYS A 437 -9.52 -4.25 -11.30
C LYS A 437 -8.86 -3.12 -12.09
N ARG A 438 -8.40 -3.42 -13.31
CA ARG A 438 -7.72 -2.49 -14.21
C ARG A 438 -8.26 -2.58 -15.63
N THR A 439 -8.08 -1.52 -16.41
CA THR A 439 -8.44 -1.47 -17.82
C THR A 439 -7.55 -2.42 -18.62
N GLY A 440 -8.18 -3.21 -19.49
CA GLY A 440 -7.46 -4.18 -20.31
C GLY A 440 -6.55 -3.54 -21.36
N PHE A 441 -5.48 -4.25 -21.71
CA PHE A 441 -4.42 -3.79 -22.63
C PHE A 441 -3.96 -4.94 -23.53
N PHE A 442 -3.19 -4.63 -24.57
CA PHE A 442 -2.51 -5.67 -25.35
C PHE A 442 -1.17 -5.99 -24.68
N ALA A 443 -1.00 -7.21 -24.18
CA ALA A 443 0.28 -7.68 -23.69
C ALA A 443 1.19 -7.94 -24.90
N TYR A 444 2.09 -7.01 -25.19
CA TYR A 444 2.89 -7.03 -26.40
C TYR A 444 4.30 -6.48 -26.19
N ASP A 445 5.30 -7.32 -26.45
CA ASP A 445 6.69 -6.92 -26.58
C ASP A 445 7.11 -6.98 -28.06
N ALA A 446 7.43 -5.80 -28.61
CA ALA A 446 7.77 -5.62 -30.01
C ALA A 446 9.09 -6.28 -30.43
N ARG A 447 9.92 -6.70 -29.48
CA ARG A 447 11.19 -7.41 -29.74
C ARG A 447 10.95 -8.86 -30.20
N TYR A 448 9.79 -9.42 -29.88
CA TYR A 448 9.48 -10.83 -30.08
C TYR A 448 8.27 -11.01 -31.01
N ARG A 449 8.13 -12.20 -31.59
CA ARG A 449 7.02 -12.50 -32.50
C ARG A 449 5.74 -12.70 -31.69
N GLY A 450 4.62 -12.27 -32.25
CA GLY A 450 3.31 -12.61 -31.71
C GLY A 450 3.10 -14.12 -31.69
N GLY A 451 2.49 -14.63 -30.62
CA GLY A 451 2.20 -16.05 -30.41
C GLY A 451 3.30 -16.84 -29.70
N GLN A 452 4.46 -16.22 -29.42
CA GLN A 452 5.46 -16.80 -28.53
C GLN A 452 5.03 -16.64 -27.07
N GLN A 453 5.36 -17.61 -26.21
CA GLN A 453 5.22 -17.42 -24.77
C GLN A 453 6.39 -16.61 -24.22
N ILE A 454 6.09 -15.66 -23.35
CA ILE A 454 7.04 -14.73 -22.75
C ILE A 454 6.83 -14.70 -21.24
N VAL A 455 7.95 -14.62 -20.51
CA VAL A 455 7.98 -14.25 -19.08
C VAL A 455 9.03 -13.15 -18.91
N HIS A 456 8.70 -12.08 -18.18
CA HIS A 456 9.64 -11.08 -17.71
C HIS A 456 9.80 -11.19 -16.19
N THR A 457 10.94 -11.70 -15.72
CA THR A 457 11.16 -11.95 -14.29
C THR A 457 12.65 -11.94 -13.94
N ASP A 458 12.98 -11.66 -12.68
CA ASP A 458 14.36 -11.73 -12.17
C ASP A 458 14.71 -13.21 -11.95
N LEU A 459 15.39 -13.80 -12.94
CA LEU A 459 15.63 -15.23 -13.00
C LEU A 459 16.81 -15.64 -12.11
N ASP A 460 17.73 -14.72 -11.82
CA ASP A 460 18.98 -15.01 -11.11
C ASP A 460 19.17 -14.24 -9.79
N ALA A 461 18.15 -13.50 -9.38
CA ALA A 461 18.05 -12.72 -8.15
C ALA A 461 19.05 -11.56 -8.09
N ASN A 462 19.29 -10.88 -9.23
CA ASN A 462 20.20 -9.74 -9.32
C ASN A 462 19.49 -8.38 -9.27
N GLY A 463 18.16 -8.35 -9.28
CA GLY A 463 17.31 -7.15 -9.27
C GLY A 463 16.92 -6.61 -10.66
N SER A 464 17.50 -7.13 -11.75
CA SER A 464 17.09 -6.90 -13.14
C SER A 464 16.19 -8.03 -13.63
N LYS A 465 15.25 -7.72 -14.53
CA LYS A 465 14.33 -8.72 -15.08
C LYS A 465 14.85 -9.26 -16.40
N GLU A 466 15.16 -10.55 -16.44
CA GLU A 466 15.40 -11.27 -17.68
C GLU A 466 14.09 -11.51 -18.45
N THR A 467 14.22 -11.74 -19.76
CA THR A 467 13.12 -12.17 -20.60
C THR A 467 13.33 -13.60 -21.09
N ILE A 468 12.40 -14.49 -20.75
CA ILE A 468 12.39 -15.88 -21.20
C ILE A 468 11.35 -16.00 -22.31
N VAL A 469 11.77 -16.46 -23.50
CA VAL A 469 10.91 -16.59 -24.67
C VAL A 469 10.91 -18.02 -25.17
N ALA A 470 9.73 -18.62 -25.23
CA ALA A 470 9.52 -19.95 -25.77
C ALA A 470 8.83 -19.89 -27.13
N ASP A 471 9.34 -20.68 -28.07
CA ASP A 471 8.74 -20.86 -29.39
C ASP A 471 8.37 -22.31 -29.67
N GLN A 472 8.17 -22.65 -30.94
CA GLN A 472 7.82 -24.01 -31.35
C GLN A 472 8.88 -25.08 -31.03
N THR A 473 10.11 -24.67 -30.71
CA THR A 473 11.33 -25.49 -30.77
C THR A 473 12.28 -25.29 -29.60
N HIS A 474 12.50 -24.05 -29.18
CA HIS A 474 13.52 -23.68 -28.21
C HIS A 474 13.00 -22.65 -27.21
N VAL A 475 13.70 -22.58 -26.09
CA VAL A 475 13.58 -21.49 -25.12
C VAL A 475 14.85 -20.66 -25.21
N THR A 476 14.69 -19.34 -25.25
CA THR A 476 15.79 -18.38 -25.30
C THR A 476 15.64 -17.41 -24.14
N ILE A 477 16.75 -17.13 -23.46
CA ILE A 477 16.80 -16.22 -22.31
C ILE A 477 17.60 -14.99 -22.72
N TYR A 478 17.08 -13.82 -22.40
CA TYR A 478 17.66 -12.53 -22.68
C TYR A 478 17.83 -11.74 -21.38
N GLU A 479 18.91 -10.97 -21.29
CA GLU A 479 19.09 -9.91 -20.30
C GLU A 479 17.98 -8.85 -20.44
N GLU A 480 17.80 -7.99 -19.44
CA GLU A 480 16.82 -6.89 -19.46
C GLU A 480 16.98 -5.98 -20.69
N ASP A 481 18.23 -5.73 -21.13
CA ASP A 481 18.56 -4.91 -22.29
C ASP A 481 18.28 -5.58 -23.65
N GLY A 482 17.85 -6.85 -23.64
CA GLY A 482 17.56 -7.65 -24.83
C GLY A 482 18.77 -8.43 -25.38
N THR A 483 19.92 -8.40 -24.71
CA THR A 483 21.08 -9.23 -25.07
C THR A 483 20.76 -10.70 -24.80
N GLN A 484 20.95 -11.56 -25.79
CA GLN A 484 20.73 -13.00 -25.62
C GLN A 484 21.78 -13.61 -24.70
N MET A 485 21.34 -14.28 -23.63
CA MET A 485 22.18 -15.03 -22.70
C MET A 485 22.42 -16.46 -23.19
N THR A 486 21.33 -17.21 -23.41
CA THR A 486 21.38 -18.63 -23.78
C THR A 486 20.14 -19.04 -24.57
N SER A 487 20.26 -20.15 -25.31
CA SER A 487 19.14 -20.77 -26.02
C SER A 487 19.33 -22.29 -26.02
N PHE A 488 18.24 -23.02 -25.74
CA PHE A 488 18.27 -24.46 -25.58
C PHE A 488 17.01 -25.12 -26.12
N TYR A 489 17.09 -26.42 -26.42
CA TYR A 489 15.99 -27.22 -26.96
C TYR A 489 15.41 -28.13 -25.86
N PRO A 490 14.25 -27.80 -25.26
CA PRO A 490 13.76 -28.57 -24.12
C PRO A 490 13.45 -30.03 -24.45
N TYR A 491 12.98 -30.33 -25.67
CA TYR A 491 12.53 -31.67 -26.06
C TYR A 491 13.38 -32.33 -27.16
N SER A 492 13.83 -31.56 -28.15
CA SER A 492 14.89 -31.89 -29.13
C SER A 492 14.97 -30.77 -30.17
N ASN A 493 16.06 -30.69 -30.94
CA ASN A 493 16.16 -29.74 -32.05
C ASN A 493 15.18 -30.01 -33.22
N THR A 494 14.61 -31.20 -33.27
CA THR A 494 13.59 -31.61 -34.26
C THR A 494 12.16 -31.45 -33.77
N TYR A 495 11.94 -31.15 -32.49
CA TYR A 495 10.61 -30.85 -31.96
C TYR A 495 10.13 -29.50 -32.50
N LYS A 496 8.85 -29.41 -32.91
CA LYS A 496 8.26 -28.25 -33.62
C LYS A 496 6.83 -27.93 -33.16
N ASN A 497 6.36 -28.52 -32.06
CA ASN A 497 4.94 -28.51 -31.71
C ASN A 497 4.55 -27.45 -30.66
N GLY A 498 5.44 -26.54 -30.26
CA GLY A 498 5.12 -25.52 -29.24
C GLY A 498 5.59 -25.92 -27.83
N ILE A 499 5.94 -24.90 -27.05
CA ILE A 499 6.50 -25.02 -25.69
C ILE A 499 5.78 -24.02 -24.80
N ASN A 500 5.13 -24.55 -23.75
CA ASN A 500 4.62 -23.76 -22.64
C ASN A 500 5.72 -23.57 -21.60
N ILE A 501 5.79 -22.41 -20.95
CA ILE A 501 6.76 -22.13 -19.89
C ILE A 501 6.10 -21.59 -18.63
N ALA A 502 6.65 -21.94 -17.48
CA ALA A 502 6.43 -21.29 -16.20
C ALA A 502 7.79 -21.06 -15.53
N VAL A 503 7.94 -19.97 -14.79
CA VAL A 503 9.18 -19.59 -14.14
C VAL A 503 8.89 -19.24 -12.69
N GLY A 504 9.67 -19.80 -11.77
CA GLY A 504 9.51 -19.60 -10.33
C GLY A 504 10.53 -20.41 -9.54
N ASP A 505 10.80 -20.01 -8.30
CA ASP A 505 11.75 -20.69 -7.42
C ASP A 505 11.14 -22.01 -6.89
N LEU A 506 11.50 -23.14 -7.50
CA LEU A 506 10.97 -24.44 -7.11
C LEU A 506 11.64 -25.05 -5.89
N ASN A 507 12.73 -24.44 -5.41
CA ASN A 507 13.63 -25.08 -4.47
C ASN A 507 13.89 -24.25 -3.20
N GLY A 508 13.44 -23.00 -3.16
CA GLY A 508 13.51 -22.08 -2.02
C GLY A 508 14.89 -21.44 -1.84
N ASP A 509 15.74 -21.41 -2.87
CA ASP A 509 17.08 -20.79 -2.80
C ASP A 509 17.11 -19.33 -3.25
N GLY A 510 15.96 -18.78 -3.62
CA GLY A 510 15.77 -17.42 -4.10
C GLY A 510 16.05 -17.26 -5.59
N ARG A 511 16.38 -18.32 -6.34
CA ARG A 511 16.58 -18.27 -7.79
C ARG A 511 15.49 -19.04 -8.49
N ALA A 512 15.02 -18.52 -9.63
CA ALA A 512 13.94 -19.17 -10.34
C ALA A 512 14.44 -20.28 -11.28
N GLU A 513 13.63 -21.34 -11.38
CA GLU A 513 13.75 -22.40 -12.36
C GLU A 513 12.76 -22.19 -13.51
N ILE A 514 13.08 -22.77 -14.66
CA ILE A 514 12.22 -22.77 -15.84
C ILE A 514 11.59 -24.15 -15.99
N VAL A 515 10.28 -24.23 -15.81
CA VAL A 515 9.49 -25.42 -16.11
C VAL A 515 8.94 -25.30 -17.52
N THR A 516 9.12 -26.34 -18.30
CA THR A 516 8.62 -26.41 -19.68
C THR A 516 7.59 -27.52 -19.81
N GLY A 517 6.57 -27.27 -20.63
CA GLY A 517 5.57 -28.24 -21.08
C GLY A 517 5.52 -28.28 -22.62
N THR A 518 5.05 -29.38 -23.18
CA THR A 518 4.78 -29.47 -24.63
C THR A 518 3.39 -28.95 -24.96
N GLU A 519 3.20 -28.35 -26.13
CA GLU A 519 1.88 -28.00 -26.63
C GLU A 519 1.22 -29.12 -27.45
N ASN A 520 0.06 -28.83 -28.04
CA ASN A 520 -0.76 -29.76 -28.81
C ASN A 520 0.03 -30.46 -29.94
N GLY A 521 0.02 -31.79 -29.94
CA GLY A 521 0.80 -32.66 -30.81
C GLY A 521 2.02 -33.27 -30.12
N GLY A 522 2.48 -32.70 -28.99
CA GLY A 522 3.46 -33.29 -28.08
C GLY A 522 2.81 -34.19 -27.02
N GLY A 523 3.58 -35.11 -26.43
CA GLY A 523 3.14 -35.87 -25.24
C GLY A 523 3.30 -35.04 -23.96
N PRO A 524 2.58 -35.33 -22.86
CA PRO A 524 2.44 -34.48 -21.65
C PRO A 524 3.70 -34.46 -20.78
N HIS A 525 4.84 -34.17 -21.39
CA HIS A 525 6.16 -34.21 -20.81
C HIS A 525 6.44 -32.85 -20.18
N VAL A 526 6.88 -32.86 -18.92
CA VAL A 526 7.33 -31.69 -18.18
C VAL A 526 8.83 -31.81 -17.94
N ARG A 527 9.60 -30.74 -18.13
CA ARG A 527 11.07 -30.70 -17.89
C ARG A 527 11.48 -29.41 -17.19
N ILE A 528 12.54 -29.49 -16.38
CA ILE A 528 13.00 -28.37 -15.53
C ILE A 528 14.43 -28.00 -15.88
N PHE A 529 14.65 -26.70 -16.07
CA PHE A 529 15.92 -26.10 -16.44
C PHE A 529 16.29 -25.01 -15.46
N ASN A 530 17.59 -24.77 -15.28
CA ASN A 530 18.08 -23.60 -14.55
C ASN A 530 18.22 -22.37 -15.49
N LYS A 531 18.63 -21.25 -14.91
CA LYS A 531 18.88 -19.99 -15.64
C LYS A 531 19.87 -20.07 -16.81
N ASP A 532 20.78 -21.04 -16.81
CA ASP A 532 21.79 -21.21 -17.87
C ASP A 532 21.26 -22.11 -19.01
N GLY A 533 20.03 -22.63 -18.88
CA GLY A 533 19.41 -23.56 -19.83
C GLY A 533 19.87 -25.01 -19.65
N PHE A 534 20.52 -25.34 -18.52
CA PHE A 534 20.89 -26.72 -18.21
C PHE A 534 19.70 -27.48 -17.64
N LEU A 535 19.49 -28.70 -18.16
CA LEU A 535 18.47 -29.63 -17.66
C LEU A 535 18.88 -30.10 -16.25
N ILE A 536 18.10 -29.71 -15.25
CA ILE A 536 18.35 -30.08 -13.84
C ILE A 536 17.42 -31.19 -13.36
N HIS A 537 16.28 -31.39 -14.03
CA HIS A 537 15.44 -32.56 -13.84
C HIS A 537 15.05 -33.16 -15.21
N PRO A 538 15.28 -34.47 -15.45
CA PRO A 538 15.11 -35.09 -16.77
C PRO A 538 13.68 -35.08 -17.30
N GLY A 539 12.72 -34.82 -16.39
CA GLY A 539 11.32 -34.67 -16.68
C GLY A 539 10.48 -35.89 -16.33
N PHE A 540 9.17 -35.71 -16.39
CA PHE A 540 8.16 -36.74 -16.15
C PHE A 540 6.96 -36.54 -17.08
N PHE A 541 6.11 -37.56 -17.20
CA PHE A 541 4.83 -37.43 -17.89
C PHE A 541 3.74 -37.11 -16.88
N ALA A 542 3.12 -35.93 -17.00
CA ALA A 542 2.07 -35.46 -16.09
C ALA A 542 0.73 -36.22 -16.28
N TYR A 543 0.53 -36.82 -17.45
CA TYR A 543 -0.63 -37.62 -17.80
C TYR A 543 -0.18 -38.90 -18.54
N ASP A 544 -1.11 -39.66 -19.11
CA ASP A 544 -0.79 -40.85 -19.89
C ASP A 544 0.27 -40.54 -20.97
N GLU A 545 1.36 -41.32 -21.01
CA GLU A 545 2.48 -41.07 -21.93
C GLU A 545 2.08 -41.15 -23.42
N GLN A 546 0.95 -41.76 -23.75
CA GLN A 546 0.39 -41.86 -25.11
C GLN A 546 -0.54 -40.69 -25.43
N PHE A 547 -0.93 -39.88 -24.45
CA PHE A 547 -1.65 -38.64 -24.68
C PHE A 547 -0.82 -37.69 -25.54
N ARG A 548 -1.46 -36.94 -26.46
CA ARG A 548 -0.78 -36.04 -27.41
C ARG A 548 -1.34 -34.62 -27.41
N GLY A 549 -2.13 -34.25 -26.41
CA GLY A 549 -2.65 -32.90 -26.26
C GLY A 549 -1.66 -31.90 -25.69
N GLY A 550 -0.49 -32.35 -25.26
CA GLY A 550 0.47 -31.53 -24.52
C GLY A 550 0.12 -31.37 -23.04
N VAL A 551 0.76 -30.41 -22.39
CA VAL A 551 0.57 -30.04 -20.98
C VAL A 551 0.83 -28.54 -20.80
N HIS A 552 -0.10 -27.86 -20.14
CA HIS A 552 0.08 -26.51 -19.62
C HIS A 552 0.71 -26.59 -18.23
N VAL A 553 1.63 -25.68 -17.91
CA VAL A 553 2.40 -25.70 -16.66
C VAL A 553 2.29 -24.35 -15.94
N ALA A 554 2.26 -24.39 -14.62
CA ALA A 554 2.32 -23.24 -13.72
C ALA A 554 3.15 -23.59 -12.48
N ILE A 555 3.57 -22.58 -11.73
CA ILE A 555 4.36 -22.71 -10.50
C ILE A 555 3.71 -21.82 -9.44
N GLY A 556 3.59 -22.32 -8.21
CA GLY A 556 3.10 -21.54 -7.05
C GLY A 556 3.12 -22.36 -5.75
N ASP A 557 3.16 -21.67 -4.61
CA ASP A 557 3.12 -22.26 -3.25
C ASP A 557 1.67 -22.48 -2.85
N ILE A 558 1.13 -23.63 -3.24
CA ILE A 558 -0.29 -23.92 -3.02
C ILE A 558 -0.57 -24.46 -1.62
N ASN A 559 0.47 -24.76 -0.84
CA ASN A 559 0.33 -25.43 0.45
C ASN A 559 0.81 -24.58 1.65
N GLY A 560 1.42 -23.42 1.37
CA GLY A 560 1.86 -22.43 2.36
C GLY A 560 3.13 -22.83 3.10
N ASP A 561 3.98 -23.69 2.52
CA ASP A 561 5.26 -24.09 3.10
C ASP A 561 6.46 -23.30 2.56
N HIS A 562 6.20 -22.29 1.73
CA HIS A 562 7.17 -21.46 1.03
C HIS A 562 8.04 -22.21 0.03
N ILE A 563 7.57 -23.37 -0.44
CA ILE A 563 8.19 -24.13 -1.53
C ILE A 563 7.17 -24.21 -2.66
N ASN A 564 7.56 -23.78 -3.86
CA ASN A 564 6.63 -23.81 -4.98
C ASN A 564 6.43 -25.23 -5.55
N GLU A 565 5.18 -25.54 -5.88
CA GLU A 565 4.76 -26.73 -6.60
C GLU A 565 4.70 -26.51 -8.11
N ILE A 566 4.75 -27.61 -8.87
CA ILE A 566 4.44 -27.63 -10.30
C ILE A 566 2.99 -28.03 -10.49
N ILE A 567 2.20 -27.14 -11.07
CA ILE A 567 0.79 -27.37 -11.41
C ILE A 567 0.70 -27.64 -12.90
N THR A 568 -0.06 -28.66 -13.29
CA THR A 568 -0.24 -29.02 -14.69
C THR A 568 -1.71 -29.09 -15.08
N GLY A 569 -2.02 -28.65 -16.29
CA GLY A 569 -3.30 -28.81 -16.97
C GLY A 569 -3.18 -29.67 -18.23
N ALA A 570 -4.09 -30.62 -18.42
CA ALA A 570 -4.12 -31.41 -19.65
C ALA A 570 -4.53 -30.52 -20.84
N GLY A 571 -3.75 -30.58 -21.92
CA GLY A 571 -4.05 -29.82 -23.14
C GLY A 571 -5.19 -30.42 -23.97
N LYS A 572 -5.28 -29.99 -25.23
CA LYS A 572 -6.38 -30.33 -26.14
C LYS A 572 -6.59 -31.84 -26.31
N GLY A 573 -7.84 -32.28 -26.24
CA GLY A 573 -8.22 -33.69 -26.42
C GLY A 573 -8.15 -34.52 -25.13
N GLY A 574 -7.60 -33.96 -24.06
CA GLY A 574 -7.76 -34.47 -22.70
C GLY A 574 -8.95 -33.80 -22.01
N GLY A 575 -9.48 -34.42 -20.96
CA GLY A 575 -10.41 -33.75 -20.04
C GLY A 575 -9.73 -32.58 -19.31
N PRO A 576 -10.47 -31.72 -18.59
CA PRO A 576 -9.92 -30.55 -17.91
C PRO A 576 -9.23 -30.93 -16.59
N HIS A 577 -8.35 -31.94 -16.63
CA HIS A 577 -7.71 -32.53 -15.46
C HIS A 577 -6.52 -31.69 -15.02
N VAL A 578 -6.56 -31.21 -13.78
CA VAL A 578 -5.47 -30.48 -13.13
C VAL A 578 -4.77 -31.41 -12.14
N ARG A 579 -3.44 -31.39 -12.12
CA ARG A 579 -2.61 -32.17 -11.20
C ARG A 579 -1.49 -31.30 -10.62
N VAL A 580 -1.03 -31.67 -9.44
CA VAL A 580 0.05 -30.97 -8.74
C VAL A 580 1.18 -31.94 -8.43
N PHE A 581 2.41 -31.48 -8.64
CA PHE A 581 3.64 -32.23 -8.46
C PHE A 581 4.66 -31.44 -7.65
N THR A 582 5.45 -32.14 -6.87
CA THR A 582 6.68 -31.58 -6.29
C THR A 582 7.71 -31.30 -7.40
N LYS A 583 8.78 -30.55 -7.11
CA LYS A 583 9.91 -30.34 -8.03
C LYS A 583 10.53 -31.62 -8.62
N ASP A 584 10.50 -32.73 -7.88
CA ASP A 584 11.00 -34.04 -8.34
C ASP A 584 10.00 -34.81 -9.24
N GLY A 585 8.87 -34.20 -9.61
CA GLY A 585 7.82 -34.82 -10.43
C GLY A 585 6.96 -35.86 -9.70
N THR A 586 6.99 -35.88 -8.36
CA THR A 586 6.11 -36.74 -7.56
C THR A 586 4.74 -36.08 -7.46
N ALA A 587 3.69 -36.79 -7.86
CA ALA A 587 2.32 -36.28 -7.74
C ALA A 587 1.91 -36.17 -6.27
N ILE A 588 1.41 -35.00 -5.87
CA ILE A 588 0.96 -34.72 -4.50
C ILE A 588 -0.45 -35.26 -4.28
N SER A 589 -1.27 -35.27 -5.35
CA SER A 589 -2.65 -35.75 -5.33
C SER A 589 -3.02 -36.42 -6.66
N PRO A 590 -4.15 -37.16 -6.74
CA PRO A 590 -4.65 -37.69 -8.01
C PRO A 590 -5.12 -36.59 -8.99
N GLY A 591 -5.21 -35.34 -8.53
CA GLY A 591 -5.76 -34.22 -9.29
C GLY A 591 -7.29 -34.18 -9.28
N PHE A 592 -7.84 -33.19 -9.99
CA PHE A 592 -9.29 -32.94 -10.09
C PHE A 592 -9.66 -32.41 -11.48
N PHE A 593 -10.93 -32.54 -11.87
CA PHE A 593 -11.43 -31.94 -13.11
C PHE A 593 -11.93 -30.51 -12.84
N ALA A 594 -11.30 -29.52 -13.46
CA ALA A 594 -11.62 -28.11 -13.27
C ALA A 594 -12.95 -27.71 -13.92
N TYR A 595 -13.39 -28.43 -14.96
CA TYR A 595 -14.68 -28.26 -15.64
C TYR A 595 -15.37 -29.62 -15.80
N ASP A 596 -16.42 -29.70 -16.61
CA ASP A 596 -17.11 -30.96 -16.92
C ASP A 596 -16.11 -32.03 -17.40
N GLU A 597 -16.15 -33.23 -16.81
CA GLU A 597 -15.26 -34.34 -17.16
C GLU A 597 -15.31 -34.70 -18.65
N GLU A 598 -16.48 -34.55 -19.28
CA GLU A 598 -16.70 -34.83 -20.70
C GLU A 598 -16.21 -33.69 -21.62
N PHE A 599 -15.71 -32.59 -21.06
CA PHE A 599 -15.17 -31.48 -21.84
C PHE A 599 -13.72 -31.75 -22.26
N HIS A 600 -13.50 -32.04 -23.54
CA HIS A 600 -12.19 -32.43 -24.07
C HIS A 600 -11.37 -31.27 -24.68
N GLY A 601 -11.68 -30.02 -24.29
CA GLY A 601 -10.96 -28.84 -24.77
C GLY A 601 -9.62 -28.60 -24.08
N GLY A 602 -9.36 -29.31 -22.98
CA GLY A 602 -8.21 -29.09 -22.11
C GLY A 602 -8.41 -27.94 -21.12
N VAL A 603 -7.38 -27.62 -20.36
CA VAL A 603 -7.38 -26.59 -19.32
C VAL A 603 -6.03 -25.85 -19.25
N HIS A 604 -6.09 -24.52 -19.24
CA HIS A 604 -4.97 -23.64 -18.94
C HIS A 604 -4.85 -23.48 -17.42
N VAL A 605 -3.63 -23.39 -16.89
CA VAL A 605 -3.35 -23.29 -15.45
C VAL A 605 -2.39 -22.12 -15.16
N SER A 606 -2.59 -21.46 -14.03
CA SER A 606 -1.73 -20.44 -13.41
C SER A 606 -1.93 -20.53 -11.89
N ALA A 607 -1.07 -19.86 -11.13
CA ALA A 607 -1.18 -19.78 -9.69
C ALA A 607 -0.72 -18.40 -9.20
N GLY A 608 -1.25 -17.99 -8.05
CA GLY A 608 -0.91 -16.74 -7.38
C GLY A 608 -1.83 -16.46 -6.19
N ASP A 609 -1.38 -15.62 -5.26
CA ASP A 609 -2.12 -15.22 -4.06
C ASP A 609 -3.13 -14.12 -4.42
N VAL A 610 -4.34 -14.54 -4.81
CA VAL A 610 -5.39 -13.63 -5.29
C VAL A 610 -6.31 -13.13 -4.18
N ASN A 611 -6.08 -13.54 -2.93
CA ASN A 611 -6.85 -13.14 -1.76
C ASN A 611 -6.00 -12.53 -0.62
N GLY A 612 -4.68 -12.47 -0.79
CA GLY A 612 -3.73 -11.85 0.13
C GLY A 612 -3.50 -12.66 1.41
N ASP A 613 -3.69 -13.98 1.40
CA ASP A 613 -3.49 -14.82 2.60
C ASP A 613 -2.10 -15.47 2.68
N GLY A 614 -1.25 -15.23 1.68
CA GLY A 614 0.11 -15.76 1.56
C GLY A 614 0.18 -17.19 1.01
N ILE A 615 -0.94 -17.75 0.52
CA ILE A 615 -1.00 -19.06 -0.13
C ILE A 615 -1.50 -18.87 -1.58
N ASP A 616 -0.81 -19.49 -2.53
CA ASP A 616 -1.21 -19.36 -3.93
C ASP A 616 -2.45 -20.21 -4.24
N GLU A 617 -3.41 -19.59 -4.92
CA GLU A 617 -4.56 -20.30 -5.49
C GLU A 617 -4.23 -20.96 -6.82
N ILE A 618 -4.91 -22.08 -7.13
CA ILE A 618 -4.88 -22.65 -8.47
C ILE A 618 -5.95 -21.95 -9.33
N ILE A 619 -5.52 -21.29 -10.40
CA ILE A 619 -6.41 -20.59 -11.34
C ILE A 619 -6.45 -21.36 -12.64
N THR A 620 -7.64 -21.54 -13.21
CA THR A 620 -7.82 -22.27 -14.46
C THR A 620 -8.61 -21.48 -15.48
N GLY A 621 -8.27 -21.66 -16.75
CA GLY A 621 -9.04 -21.20 -17.91
C GLY A 621 -9.48 -22.39 -18.77
N ALA A 622 -10.74 -22.42 -19.18
CA ALA A 622 -11.21 -23.49 -20.06
C ALA A 622 -10.55 -23.37 -21.44
N GLY A 623 -10.10 -24.49 -21.99
CA GLY A 623 -9.51 -24.53 -23.33
C GLY A 623 -10.54 -24.38 -24.45
N LYS A 624 -10.08 -24.59 -25.69
CA LYS A 624 -10.92 -24.42 -26.90
C LYS A 624 -12.14 -25.34 -26.89
N GLY A 625 -13.30 -24.79 -27.24
CA GLY A 625 -14.61 -25.45 -27.21
C GLY A 625 -15.39 -25.15 -25.93
N GLY A 626 -14.73 -24.65 -24.89
CA GLY A 626 -15.35 -24.10 -23.69
C GLY A 626 -15.52 -22.58 -23.79
N GLY A 627 -16.36 -22.03 -22.91
CA GLY A 627 -16.46 -20.58 -22.74
C GLY A 627 -15.19 -19.99 -22.12
N PRO A 628 -15.02 -18.65 -22.12
CA PRO A 628 -13.91 -17.96 -21.47
C PRO A 628 -14.04 -17.98 -19.93
N HIS A 629 -14.27 -19.18 -19.38
CA HIS A 629 -14.64 -19.42 -17.99
C HIS A 629 -13.37 -19.59 -17.18
N VAL A 630 -13.17 -18.69 -16.22
CA VAL A 630 -12.10 -18.75 -15.23
C VAL A 630 -12.64 -19.35 -13.94
N ARG A 631 -11.86 -20.22 -13.31
CA ARG A 631 -12.15 -20.79 -11.99
C ARG A 631 -10.93 -20.68 -11.10
N VAL A 632 -11.18 -20.43 -9.83
CA VAL A 632 -10.17 -20.30 -8.77
C VAL A 632 -10.41 -21.41 -7.76
N PHE A 633 -9.37 -22.15 -7.40
CA PHE A 633 -9.44 -23.31 -6.53
C PHE A 633 -8.44 -23.22 -5.38
N ASP A 634 -8.80 -23.85 -4.26
CA ASP A 634 -7.86 -24.16 -3.18
C ASP A 634 -6.95 -25.35 -3.53
N GLU A 635 -6.06 -25.72 -2.59
CA GLU A 635 -5.08 -26.79 -2.74
C GLU A 635 -5.71 -28.19 -2.92
N ARG A 636 -6.98 -28.33 -2.53
CA ARG A 636 -7.76 -29.57 -2.61
C ARG A 636 -8.62 -29.63 -3.87
N GLY A 637 -8.62 -28.58 -4.70
CA GLY A 637 -9.46 -28.49 -5.88
C GLY A 637 -10.92 -28.10 -5.58
N ASN A 638 -11.20 -27.49 -4.43
CA ASN A 638 -12.51 -26.89 -4.17
C ASN A 638 -12.56 -25.50 -4.82
N ILE A 639 -13.68 -25.18 -5.46
CA ILE A 639 -13.87 -23.87 -6.09
C ILE A 639 -14.00 -22.79 -5.00
N LYS A 640 -13.09 -21.82 -5.01
CA LYS A 640 -13.21 -20.55 -4.25
C LYS A 640 -14.04 -19.54 -5.05
N ASN A 641 -13.83 -19.44 -6.36
CA ASN A 641 -14.56 -18.49 -7.21
C ASN A 641 -14.62 -18.91 -8.69
N GLN A 642 -15.54 -18.32 -9.47
CA GLN A 642 -15.62 -18.51 -10.92
C GLN A 642 -16.32 -17.35 -11.64
N PHE A 643 -15.86 -17.02 -12.86
CA PHE A 643 -16.44 -15.95 -13.68
C PHE A 643 -16.09 -16.12 -15.16
N PHE A 644 -16.75 -15.39 -16.05
CA PHE A 644 -16.36 -15.33 -17.46
C PHE A 644 -15.50 -14.08 -17.72
N ALA A 645 -14.28 -14.28 -18.22
CA ALA A 645 -13.37 -13.19 -18.53
C ALA A 645 -13.79 -12.40 -19.78
N PHE A 646 -14.46 -13.06 -20.73
CA PHE A 646 -14.97 -12.49 -21.98
C PHE A 646 -16.47 -12.80 -22.17
N ASP A 647 -17.01 -12.54 -23.36
CA ASP A 647 -18.42 -12.83 -23.63
C ASP A 647 -18.71 -14.33 -23.40
N PRO A 648 -19.67 -14.70 -22.53
CA PRO A 648 -19.95 -16.09 -22.20
C PRO A 648 -20.39 -16.96 -23.39
N THR A 649 -20.76 -16.35 -24.52
CA THR A 649 -21.15 -17.05 -25.76
C THR A 649 -19.95 -17.43 -26.64
N GLU A 650 -18.76 -16.88 -26.36
CA GLU A 650 -17.54 -17.30 -27.03
C GLU A 650 -17.18 -18.74 -26.66
N THR A 651 -16.56 -19.47 -27.58
CA THR A 651 -16.18 -20.89 -27.39
C THR A 651 -14.70 -21.14 -27.65
N GLN A 652 -13.91 -20.06 -27.65
CA GLN A 652 -12.48 -20.14 -27.92
C GLN A 652 -11.65 -20.49 -26.68
N GLY A 653 -12.29 -20.53 -25.51
CA GLY A 653 -11.62 -20.67 -24.22
C GLY A 653 -11.04 -19.34 -23.72
N VAL A 654 -10.18 -19.42 -22.71
CA VAL A 654 -9.43 -18.29 -22.17
C VAL A 654 -8.05 -18.77 -21.73
N GLU A 655 -7.01 -18.06 -22.20
CA GLU A 655 -5.66 -18.18 -21.66
C GLU A 655 -5.61 -17.41 -20.34
N ILE A 656 -4.82 -17.86 -19.39
CA ILE A 656 -4.78 -17.27 -18.05
C ILE A 656 -3.34 -17.09 -17.56
N ALA A 657 -3.13 -15.99 -16.86
CA ALA A 657 -1.91 -15.69 -16.12
C ALA A 657 -2.30 -15.04 -14.78
N CYS A 658 -1.39 -15.01 -13.82
CA CYS A 658 -1.61 -14.39 -12.52
C CYS A 658 -0.33 -13.66 -12.11
N SER A 659 -0.46 -12.40 -11.70
CA SER A 659 0.65 -11.60 -11.18
C SER A 659 0.08 -10.34 -10.53
N ASP A 660 0.80 -9.83 -9.54
CA ASP A 660 0.67 -8.47 -9.00
C ASP A 660 1.04 -7.44 -10.08
N VAL A 661 0.05 -7.02 -10.87
CA VAL A 661 0.28 -6.08 -11.99
C VAL A 661 0.12 -4.63 -11.56
N ASP A 662 -0.52 -4.38 -10.42
CA ASP A 662 -0.67 -3.05 -9.88
C ASP A 662 0.19 -2.73 -8.67
N GLY A 663 0.90 -3.71 -8.11
CA GLY A 663 1.95 -3.57 -7.10
C GLY A 663 1.44 -3.66 -5.65
N ASP A 664 0.14 -3.90 -5.44
CA ASP A 664 -0.48 -3.87 -4.12
C ASP A 664 -0.16 -5.10 -3.23
N GLY A 665 0.58 -6.06 -3.77
CA GLY A 665 1.00 -7.28 -3.08
C GLY A 665 -0.04 -8.40 -3.13
N ILE A 666 -1.17 -8.19 -3.81
CA ILE A 666 -2.16 -9.22 -4.12
C ILE A 666 -2.10 -9.47 -5.63
N ASP A 667 -2.07 -10.73 -6.05
CA ASP A 667 -2.00 -11.03 -7.47
C ASP A 667 -3.34 -10.79 -8.18
N GLU A 668 -3.27 -10.21 -9.37
CA GLU A 668 -4.41 -10.12 -10.27
C GLU A 668 -4.50 -11.31 -11.22
N ILE A 669 -5.73 -11.76 -11.46
CA ILE A 669 -6.05 -12.72 -12.48
C ILE A 669 -6.12 -12.02 -13.85
N LEU A 670 -5.30 -12.47 -14.77
CA LEU A 670 -5.22 -11.98 -16.14
C LEU A 670 -5.95 -12.96 -17.06
N GLY A 671 -7.07 -12.53 -17.65
CA GLY A 671 -7.77 -13.27 -18.70
C GLY A 671 -7.29 -12.80 -20.07
N LEU A 672 -6.65 -13.68 -20.83
CA LEU A 672 -6.06 -13.36 -22.13
C LEU A 672 -6.84 -14.03 -23.27
N THR A 673 -7.01 -13.30 -24.37
CA THR A 673 -7.66 -13.84 -25.57
C THR A 673 -6.82 -14.93 -26.21
N SER A 674 -7.42 -16.06 -26.61
CA SER A 674 -6.70 -17.09 -27.37
C SER A 674 -6.32 -16.66 -28.80
N ASN A 675 -6.92 -15.57 -29.30
CA ASN A 675 -6.51 -14.97 -30.56
C ASN A 675 -5.34 -14.00 -30.31
N VAL A 676 -4.32 -14.08 -31.15
CA VAL A 676 -3.14 -13.22 -31.09
C VAL A 676 -3.24 -12.12 -32.13
N PHE A 677 -3.07 -10.87 -31.70
CA PHE A 677 -2.84 -9.75 -32.59
C PHE A 677 -1.36 -9.75 -33.02
N THR A 678 -1.10 -10.14 -34.26
CA THR A 678 0.25 -10.10 -34.84
C THR A 678 0.43 -8.80 -35.63
N LEU A 679 1.30 -7.90 -35.16
CA LEU A 679 1.92 -6.92 -36.06
C LEU A 679 2.90 -7.70 -36.94
N SER A 680 2.51 -7.97 -38.19
CA SER A 680 3.29 -8.80 -39.11
C SER A 680 4.73 -8.28 -39.27
N SER A 681 5.73 -9.06 -38.86
CA SER A 681 7.10 -8.92 -39.32
C SER A 681 7.41 -9.95 -40.42
N GLU A 682 6.59 -10.01 -41.46
CA GLU A 682 6.96 -10.62 -42.73
C GLU A 682 7.19 -9.51 -43.77
N SER A 683 8.33 -8.81 -43.67
CA SER A 683 9.04 -8.24 -44.83
C SER A 683 10.35 -7.55 -44.44
N LEU A 684 11.34 -8.29 -43.95
CA LEU A 684 12.74 -7.92 -44.19
C LEU A 684 13.48 -9.19 -44.61
N GLY A 685 13.76 -9.27 -45.91
CA GLY A 685 14.31 -10.44 -46.57
C GLY A 685 15.69 -10.83 -46.06
N ASN A 686 15.96 -12.13 -46.15
CA ASN A 686 17.32 -12.68 -46.13
C ASN A 686 18.23 -11.96 -47.16
N PRO A 687 19.51 -11.72 -46.84
CA PRO A 687 20.55 -11.79 -47.85
C PRO A 687 20.83 -13.24 -48.27
#